data_AF-A0A6P1TN14-F1
#
_entry.id   AF-A0A6P1TN14-F1
#
_cell.length_a   1.000
_cell.length_b   1.000
_cell.length_c   1.000
_cell.angle_alpha   90.00
_cell.angle_beta   90.00
_cell.angle_gamma   90.00
#
_symmetry.space_group_name_H-M   'P 1'
#
loop_
_entity.id
_entity.type
_entity.pdbx_description
1 polymer ?
#
loop_
_entity_poly.entity_id
_entity_poly.type
_entity_poly.pdbx_seq_one_letter_code
_entity_poly.pdbx_strand_id
1 'polypeptide(L)'
;MKFKSRAARYISIGFLLILCFGRTFICTAAEDKPSVSADKEDKNADSLSSYLGVWYDKASVDSGQTEYTNPNVKLVITGISKDKLLFSISQQYCILDSAIALKQEDGSYQFSFNEVKEDDLTECGYGTEYKGKFIFNGMKLTAEIGGSTEEGIGYTGELIYYSGLDTGTPCNLVDLMTDYKTAYNGAPGDITLVEDKDSGLVAGASFEMGSGFWTSVRSFEVDGITICSFQEDCIAKFGQPVSTRTMGEFTEVVYLVDEKYYLTSPLNRYGVMKTMKLSYANEEKVLGYEIDGDFKIHGTKIIEYLGGYDTARTIVIPEKITEIGEMAFYIQDDITFPNQAVNMKKVSLCIPKDVRIDEDAFNTIGPMNITFEEGRSIIEKRAFRGCSAYTDFCNESIEITLPSTIKSIGESSFETFICGRIILNLNEGLEEIGDYALSGTKCKLPSTVKKLGDYALNNWWYDSKAEGELSGGYVILPKSLEEMGDHCIYLEMPTKKITIPASVKKMGERPITYGDNAYMGGVVVEKKSRYFKSDKNGWLYTKNGKNLLYAASFHGNLVVPEGVEYVAEGSLNLDLNGEGGPQKIILPKSLKKYNQRAATNCTAVFKGNPPQLVGVKGAAHFTMTFYVPKNKLKSYKNVFQLWKSDCKILEAE
;
A
#
# COMPACT_ATOMS: atom_id res chain seq x y z
N MET A 1 -13.69 19.20 -39.81
CA MET A 1 -12.26 19.30 -40.17
C MET A 1 -11.52 18.42 -39.17
N LYS A 2 -10.98 17.29 -39.63
CA LYS A 2 -10.29 16.30 -38.79
C LYS A 2 -8.87 16.79 -38.50
N PHE A 3 -8.49 16.89 -37.24
CA PHE A 3 -7.08 16.88 -36.84
C PHE A 3 -6.85 15.71 -35.89
N LYS A 4 -6.12 14.71 -36.39
CA LYS A 4 -5.46 13.69 -35.60
C LYS A 4 -4.20 14.32 -35.01
N SER A 5 -4.02 14.28 -33.69
CA SER A 5 -2.69 14.28 -33.08
C SER A 5 -2.58 13.06 -32.20
N ARG A 6 -1.88 12.03 -32.72
CA ARG A 6 -1.23 11.02 -31.93
C ARG A 6 -0.14 11.73 -31.12
N ALA A 7 -0.27 11.73 -29.81
CA ALA A 7 0.82 11.95 -28.87
C ALA A 7 0.63 10.96 -27.72
N ALA A 8 1.71 10.26 -27.42
CA ALA A 8 1.82 9.15 -26.48
C ALA A 8 1.16 9.42 -25.13
N ARG A 9 0.22 8.56 -24.74
CA ARG A 9 -0.17 8.37 -23.35
C ARG A 9 0.70 7.25 -22.78
N TYR A 10 1.78 7.64 -22.11
CA TYR A 10 2.38 6.80 -21.08
C TYR A 10 1.42 6.82 -19.90
N ILE A 11 0.70 5.71 -19.69
CA ILE A 11 0.00 5.47 -18.43
C ILE A 11 1.05 4.83 -17.53
N SER A 12 1.57 5.65 -16.61
CA SER A 12 2.35 5.22 -15.47
C SER A 12 1.50 4.27 -14.64
N ILE A 13 1.80 2.97 -14.73
CA ILE A 13 1.32 1.98 -13.77
C ILE A 13 2.04 2.30 -12.46
N GLY A 14 1.27 2.82 -11.51
CA GLY A 14 1.76 3.17 -10.18
C GLY A 14 2.20 1.91 -9.44
N PHE A 15 3.51 1.76 -9.28
CA PHE A 15 4.06 1.04 -8.14
C PHE A 15 3.58 1.76 -6.88
N LEU A 16 2.85 1.03 -6.03
CA LEU A 16 2.54 1.47 -4.68
C LEU A 16 3.87 1.58 -3.91
N LEU A 17 4.34 2.82 -3.74
CA LEU A 17 5.35 3.18 -2.77
C LEU A 17 4.76 2.93 -1.37
N ILE A 18 5.24 1.88 -0.71
CA ILE A 18 5.12 1.73 0.73
C ILE A 18 5.86 2.94 1.34
N LEU A 19 5.08 3.84 1.94
CA LEU A 19 5.57 4.92 2.80
C LEU A 19 6.09 4.31 4.10
N CYS A 20 7.29 3.73 4.07
CA CYS A 20 8.10 3.58 5.27
C CYS A 20 8.63 4.96 5.64
N PHE A 21 8.05 5.58 6.66
CA PHE A 21 8.63 6.75 7.35
C PHE A 21 9.90 6.32 8.11
N GLY A 22 10.97 6.05 7.38
CA GLY A 22 12.33 5.96 7.91
C GLY A 22 12.88 7.36 8.10
N ARG A 23 12.94 7.83 9.36
CA ARG A 23 13.66 9.06 9.73
C ARG A 23 15.11 8.95 9.22
N THR A 24 15.46 9.82 8.29
CA THR A 24 16.86 10.02 7.86
C THR A 24 17.62 10.65 9.04
N PHE A 25 18.27 9.83 9.85
CA PHE A 25 19.38 10.29 10.67
C PHE A 25 20.61 10.39 9.77
N ILE A 26 21.02 11.62 9.51
CA ILE A 26 22.31 11.93 8.91
C ILE A 26 23.37 11.54 9.96
N CYS A 27 23.89 10.32 9.88
CA CYS A 27 25.15 9.97 10.52
C CYS A 27 26.27 10.50 9.61
N THR A 28 26.79 11.68 9.94
CA THR A 28 28.10 12.12 9.46
C THR A 28 29.17 11.23 10.09
N ALA A 29 29.52 10.13 9.42
CA ALA A 29 30.80 9.46 9.64
C ALA A 29 31.73 9.92 8.50
N ALA A 30 32.84 10.55 8.87
CA ALA A 30 33.87 10.96 7.93
C ALA A 30 34.42 9.72 7.21
N GLU A 31 34.39 9.73 5.88
CA GLU A 31 35.05 8.73 5.05
C GLU A 31 36.57 8.94 5.12
N ASP A 32 37.24 8.15 5.95
CA ASP A 32 38.59 7.73 5.62
C ASP A 32 38.48 6.73 4.47
N LYS A 33 38.99 7.12 3.30
CA LYS A 33 39.19 6.22 2.15
C LYS A 33 39.88 4.94 2.65
N PRO A 34 39.35 3.73 2.39
CA PRO A 34 40.20 2.56 2.45
C PRO A 34 41.21 2.71 1.32
N SER A 35 42.46 3.04 1.68
CA SER A 35 43.58 2.88 0.77
C SER A 35 43.55 1.44 0.25
N VAL A 36 43.65 1.29 -1.07
CA VAL A 36 44.03 0.02 -1.69
C VAL A 36 45.47 -0.28 -1.24
N SER A 37 45.61 -0.80 -0.02
CA SER A 37 46.84 -1.42 0.43
C SER A 37 46.85 -2.81 -0.20
N ALA A 38 47.72 -2.96 -1.20
CA ALA A 38 48.16 -4.23 -1.72
C ALA A 38 49.00 -4.96 -0.66
N ASP A 39 48.41 -5.25 0.50
CA ASP A 39 48.94 -6.27 1.39
C ASP A 39 48.35 -7.60 0.92
N LYS A 40 49.13 -8.24 0.05
CA LYS A 40 49.05 -9.67 -0.21
C LYS A 40 49.33 -10.39 1.11
N GLU A 41 48.34 -10.51 1.98
CA GLU A 41 48.33 -11.61 2.92
C GLU A 41 48.15 -12.88 2.11
N ASP A 42 49.21 -13.67 2.08
CA ASP A 42 49.27 -15.02 1.52
C ASP A 42 48.28 -15.88 2.32
N LYS A 43 47.00 -15.84 1.94
CA LYS A 43 45.98 -16.75 2.49
C LYS A 43 46.39 -18.16 2.08
N ASN A 44 46.97 -18.92 3.02
CA ASN A 44 47.18 -20.36 2.86
C ASN A 44 45.86 -20.99 2.38
N ALA A 45 45.93 -21.71 1.25
CA ALA A 45 44.81 -22.31 0.53
C ALA A 45 44.17 -23.52 1.25
N ASP A 46 44.35 -23.64 2.57
CA ASP A 46 44.10 -24.89 3.30
C ASP A 46 42.65 -25.02 3.81
N SER A 47 41.80 -24.01 3.62
CA SER A 47 40.36 -24.11 3.98
C SER A 47 39.46 -23.66 2.83
N LEU A 48 38.43 -24.45 2.51
CA LEU A 48 37.45 -24.13 1.46
C LEU A 48 36.79 -22.75 1.67
N SER A 49 36.68 -22.30 2.93
CA SER A 49 36.17 -20.97 3.28
C SER A 49 36.97 -19.81 2.69
N SER A 50 38.23 -19.99 2.27
CA SER A 50 39.01 -18.94 1.61
C SER A 50 38.45 -18.54 0.24
N TYR A 51 37.58 -19.37 -0.35
CA TYR A 51 36.93 -19.11 -1.63
C TYR A 51 35.66 -18.25 -1.54
N LEU A 52 35.12 -18.06 -0.34
CA LEU A 52 33.93 -17.26 -0.11
C LEU A 52 34.21 -15.78 -0.38
N GLY A 53 33.37 -15.14 -1.18
CA GLY A 53 33.54 -13.73 -1.52
C GLY A 53 33.13 -13.38 -2.94
N VAL A 54 33.51 -12.17 -3.33
CA VAL A 54 33.24 -11.57 -4.64
C VAL A 54 34.46 -11.74 -5.54
N TRP A 55 34.21 -12.13 -6.78
CA TRP A 55 35.20 -12.39 -7.81
C TRP A 55 34.79 -11.64 -9.09
N TYR A 56 35.75 -10.97 -9.73
CA TYR A 56 35.53 -10.26 -11.00
C TYR A 56 36.41 -10.84 -12.11
N ASP A 57 35.99 -10.70 -13.36
CA ASP A 57 36.87 -11.06 -14.46
C ASP A 57 38.16 -10.24 -14.45
N LYS A 58 39.24 -10.88 -14.90
CA LYS A 58 40.57 -10.27 -14.91
C LYS A 58 40.63 -8.96 -15.69
N ALA A 59 39.87 -8.80 -16.78
CA ALA A 59 39.91 -7.57 -17.57
C ALA A 59 39.27 -6.40 -16.81
N SER A 60 38.19 -6.64 -16.08
CA SER A 60 37.57 -5.67 -15.18
C SER A 60 38.54 -5.24 -14.07
N VAL A 61 39.24 -6.19 -13.44
CA VAL A 61 40.22 -5.87 -12.38
C VAL A 61 41.43 -5.11 -12.94
N ASP A 62 42.01 -5.57 -14.05
CA ASP A 62 43.18 -4.94 -14.67
C ASP A 62 42.88 -3.50 -15.17
N SER A 63 41.63 -3.22 -15.55
CA SER A 63 41.15 -1.88 -15.94
C SER A 63 40.72 -1.00 -14.76
N GLY A 64 40.81 -1.51 -13.53
CA GLY A 64 40.45 -0.78 -12.31
C GLY A 64 38.94 -0.63 -12.09
N GLN A 65 38.12 -1.46 -12.74
CA GLN A 65 36.69 -1.48 -12.48
C GLN A 65 36.40 -1.97 -11.05
N THR A 66 35.38 -1.39 -10.45
CA THR A 66 34.86 -1.70 -9.11
C THR A 66 33.38 -2.07 -9.22
N GLU A 67 32.77 -2.45 -8.11
CA GLU A 67 31.31 -2.64 -8.02
C GLU A 67 30.52 -1.44 -8.57
N TYR A 68 31.03 -0.22 -8.39
CA TYR A 68 30.40 1.03 -8.85
C TYR A 68 30.54 1.30 -10.35
N THR A 69 31.43 0.59 -11.04
CA THR A 69 31.63 0.74 -12.50
C THR A 69 31.13 -0.47 -13.28
N ASN A 70 30.42 -1.38 -12.62
CA ASN A 70 29.81 -2.61 -13.14
C ASN A 70 30.80 -3.50 -13.91
N PRO A 71 31.49 -4.44 -13.25
CA PRO A 71 32.42 -5.35 -13.92
C PRO A 71 31.69 -6.17 -14.99
N ASN A 72 32.41 -6.55 -16.04
CA ASN A 72 31.82 -7.34 -17.13
C ASN A 72 31.27 -8.68 -16.61
N VAL A 73 31.99 -9.35 -15.71
CA VAL A 73 31.49 -10.53 -14.98
C VAL A 73 31.70 -10.36 -13.48
N LYS A 74 30.63 -10.60 -12.71
CA LYS A 74 30.65 -10.67 -11.25
C LYS A 74 30.17 -12.04 -10.80
N LEU A 75 31.03 -12.75 -10.08
CA LEU A 75 30.70 -14.00 -9.39
C LEU A 75 30.74 -13.75 -7.89
N VAL A 76 29.72 -14.20 -7.17
CA VAL A 76 29.71 -14.18 -5.70
C VAL A 76 29.53 -15.61 -5.21
N ILE A 77 30.50 -16.10 -4.45
CA ILE A 77 30.47 -17.43 -3.83
C ILE A 77 30.07 -17.25 -2.38
N THR A 78 28.88 -17.73 -2.02
CA THR A 78 28.28 -17.53 -0.70
C THR A 78 28.33 -18.78 0.19
N GLY A 79 28.45 -19.96 -0.41
CA GLY A 79 28.59 -21.24 0.29
C GLY A 79 29.52 -22.19 -0.47
N ILE A 80 30.28 -23.01 0.26
CA ILE A 80 31.15 -24.03 -0.34
C ILE A 80 31.34 -25.19 0.64
N SER A 81 31.18 -26.41 0.14
CA SER A 81 31.43 -27.67 0.85
C SER A 81 32.49 -28.48 0.11
N LYS A 82 32.75 -29.71 0.59
CA LYS A 82 33.67 -30.64 -0.09
C LYS A 82 33.26 -30.98 -1.52
N ASP A 83 31.97 -30.86 -1.84
CA ASP A 83 31.31 -31.38 -3.03
C ASP A 83 30.38 -30.39 -3.73
N LYS A 84 30.09 -29.23 -3.12
CA LYS A 84 29.16 -28.23 -3.65
C LYS A 84 29.73 -26.82 -3.54
N LEU A 85 29.33 -25.97 -4.47
CA LEU A 85 29.62 -24.54 -4.48
C LEU A 85 28.32 -23.80 -4.76
N LEU A 86 27.90 -22.94 -3.82
CA LEU A 86 26.76 -22.05 -3.94
C LEU A 86 27.24 -20.69 -4.43
N PHE A 87 26.64 -20.21 -5.51
CA PHE A 87 27.04 -18.96 -6.14
C PHE A 87 25.88 -18.24 -6.83
N SER A 88 26.11 -16.95 -7.06
CA SER A 88 25.38 -16.16 -8.06
C SER A 88 26.40 -15.58 -9.04
N ILE A 89 26.04 -15.50 -10.32
CA ILE A 89 26.89 -14.89 -11.35
C ILE A 89 26.08 -13.95 -12.25
N SER A 90 26.66 -12.81 -12.60
CA SER A 90 26.10 -11.89 -13.59
C SER A 90 27.11 -11.55 -14.67
N GLN A 91 26.57 -11.28 -15.84
CA GLN A 91 27.26 -10.66 -16.94
C GLN A 91 26.32 -9.64 -17.58
N GLN A 92 26.77 -8.38 -17.64
CA GLN A 92 25.93 -7.26 -18.07
C GLN A 92 24.59 -7.20 -17.33
N TYR A 93 23.48 -7.55 -18.00
CA TYR A 93 22.12 -7.52 -17.47
C TYR A 93 21.51 -8.92 -17.21
N CYS A 94 22.19 -10.03 -17.54
CA CYS A 94 21.73 -11.37 -17.14
C CYS A 94 22.33 -11.78 -15.80
N ILE A 95 21.52 -12.46 -14.98
CA ILE A 95 21.91 -12.97 -13.67
C ILE A 95 21.44 -14.41 -13.55
N LEU A 96 22.35 -15.33 -13.23
CA LEU A 96 22.01 -16.63 -12.68
C LEU A 96 22.19 -16.54 -11.16
N ASP A 97 21.07 -16.47 -10.45
CA ASP A 97 21.05 -16.26 -9.01
C ASP A 97 20.87 -17.56 -8.21
N SER A 98 21.66 -17.73 -7.13
CA SER A 98 21.49 -18.79 -6.14
C SER A 98 21.54 -20.21 -6.73
N ALA A 99 22.57 -20.50 -7.52
CA ALA A 99 22.79 -21.78 -8.17
C ALA A 99 23.82 -22.65 -7.41
N ILE A 100 23.77 -23.96 -7.64
CA ILE A 100 24.75 -24.92 -7.10
C ILE A 100 25.58 -25.51 -8.25
N ALA A 101 26.90 -25.48 -8.08
CA ALA A 101 27.84 -26.26 -8.87
C ALA A 101 28.34 -27.47 -8.06
N LEU A 102 28.36 -28.64 -8.69
CA LEU A 102 28.76 -29.91 -8.09
C LEU A 102 30.20 -30.24 -8.46
N LYS A 103 30.99 -30.65 -7.47
CA LYS A 103 32.38 -31.06 -7.67
C LYS A 103 32.47 -32.36 -8.45
N GLN A 104 33.38 -32.40 -9.40
CA GLN A 104 33.66 -33.54 -10.26
C GLN A 104 34.96 -34.24 -9.83
N GLU A 105 35.21 -35.41 -10.41
CA GLU A 105 36.43 -36.20 -10.16
C GLU A 105 37.72 -35.44 -10.55
N ASP A 106 37.65 -34.58 -11.56
CA ASP A 106 38.77 -33.73 -12.01
C ASP A 106 39.01 -32.49 -11.10
N GLY A 107 38.20 -32.33 -10.05
CA GLY A 107 38.28 -31.23 -9.10
C GLY A 107 37.54 -29.95 -9.54
N SER A 108 36.98 -29.90 -10.75
CA SER A 108 36.14 -28.79 -11.21
C SER A 108 34.75 -28.83 -10.56
N TYR A 109 34.10 -27.67 -10.43
CA TYR A 109 32.70 -27.57 -10.01
C TYR A 109 31.84 -27.26 -11.23
N GLN A 110 30.93 -28.16 -11.58
CA GLN A 110 30.07 -28.04 -12.77
C GLN A 110 28.62 -27.71 -12.41
N PHE A 111 27.98 -26.88 -13.21
CA PHE A 111 26.58 -26.51 -13.09
C PHE A 111 25.91 -26.47 -14.46
N SER A 112 24.59 -26.44 -14.48
CA SER A 112 23.79 -26.25 -15.68
C SER A 112 22.68 -25.22 -15.47
N PHE A 113 22.29 -24.58 -16.58
CA PHE A 113 21.29 -23.52 -16.60
C PHE A 113 20.64 -23.43 -17.98
N ASN A 114 19.58 -22.64 -18.07
CA ASN A 114 18.97 -22.20 -19.33
C ASN A 114 19.06 -20.68 -19.45
N GLU A 115 19.04 -20.18 -20.68
CA GLU A 115 18.84 -18.76 -20.98
C GLU A 115 17.48 -18.62 -21.67
N VAL A 116 16.59 -17.83 -21.08
CA VAL A 116 15.27 -17.55 -21.66
C VAL A 116 15.23 -16.07 -22.01
N LYS A 117 14.93 -15.78 -23.28
CA LYS A 117 14.77 -14.41 -23.76
C LYS A 117 13.32 -13.97 -23.63
N GLU A 118 13.07 -12.99 -22.77
CA GLU A 118 11.79 -12.32 -22.64
C GLU A 118 11.96 -10.82 -22.98
N ASP A 119 11.33 -10.39 -24.08
CA ASP A 119 11.52 -9.06 -24.67
C ASP A 119 13.00 -8.72 -24.94
N ASP A 120 13.51 -7.63 -24.35
CA ASP A 120 14.91 -7.15 -24.48
C ASP A 120 15.81 -7.63 -23.32
N LEU A 121 15.32 -8.53 -22.45
CA LEU A 121 16.06 -9.09 -21.32
C LEU A 121 16.23 -10.60 -21.48
N THR A 122 17.41 -11.10 -21.12
CA THR A 122 17.65 -12.53 -20.97
C THR A 122 17.61 -12.85 -19.49
N GLU A 123 16.84 -13.85 -19.11
CA GLU A 123 16.82 -14.40 -17.77
C GLU A 123 17.57 -15.74 -17.76
N CYS A 124 18.44 -15.90 -16.77
CA CYS A 124 19.24 -17.09 -16.59
C CYS A 124 18.66 -17.87 -15.40
N GLY A 125 18.30 -19.14 -15.62
CA GLY A 125 17.57 -19.92 -14.62
C GLY A 125 17.88 -21.41 -14.65
N TYR A 126 17.16 -22.18 -13.82
CA TYR A 126 17.33 -23.63 -13.76
C TYR A 126 17.12 -24.29 -15.11
N GLY A 127 18.07 -25.15 -15.49
CA GLY A 127 17.99 -25.85 -16.75
C GLY A 127 19.21 -26.68 -17.11
N THR A 128 19.19 -27.24 -18.31
CA THR A 128 20.18 -28.20 -18.80
C THR A 128 20.73 -27.84 -20.18
N GLU A 129 20.30 -26.73 -20.77
CA GLU A 129 20.69 -26.30 -22.11
C GLU A 129 22.18 -25.95 -22.15
N TYR A 130 22.61 -25.14 -21.19
CA TYR A 130 24.00 -24.71 -21.08
C TYR A 130 24.65 -25.32 -19.85
N LYS A 131 25.97 -25.45 -19.92
CA LYS A 131 26.81 -25.94 -18.84
C LYS A 131 27.87 -24.90 -18.54
N GLY A 132 28.21 -24.78 -17.26
CA GLY A 132 29.36 -24.03 -16.82
C GLY A 132 30.21 -24.87 -15.88
N LYS A 133 31.49 -24.52 -15.78
CA LYS A 133 32.40 -25.09 -14.80
C LYS A 133 33.36 -24.07 -14.23
N PHE A 134 33.67 -24.24 -12.96
CA PHE A 134 34.66 -23.48 -12.22
C PHE A 134 35.85 -24.39 -11.88
N ILE A 135 37.05 -23.91 -12.18
CA ILE A 135 38.30 -24.65 -11.95
C ILE A 135 39.15 -23.83 -10.97
N PHE A 136 39.41 -24.40 -9.79
CA PHE A 136 40.27 -23.79 -8.78
C PHE A 136 41.69 -24.33 -8.88
N ASN A 137 42.67 -23.44 -8.85
CA ASN A 137 44.09 -23.77 -8.71
C ASN A 137 44.72 -22.86 -7.66
N GLY A 138 44.69 -23.28 -6.39
CA GLY A 138 44.95 -22.37 -5.27
C GLY A 138 43.90 -21.26 -5.22
N MET A 139 44.31 -20.01 -5.03
CA MET A 139 43.44 -18.81 -5.05
C MET A 139 43.14 -18.28 -6.47
N LYS A 140 43.43 -19.05 -7.52
CA LYS A 140 43.06 -18.71 -8.91
C LYS A 140 41.81 -19.47 -9.32
N LEU A 141 40.89 -18.76 -9.97
CA LEU A 141 39.63 -19.31 -10.46
C LEU A 141 39.52 -19.09 -11.96
N THR A 142 39.34 -20.17 -12.72
CA THR A 142 38.99 -20.10 -14.14
C THR A 142 37.54 -20.54 -14.30
N ALA A 143 36.76 -19.77 -15.06
CA ALA A 143 35.39 -20.09 -15.41
C ALA A 143 35.30 -20.43 -16.90
N GLU A 144 34.59 -21.52 -17.23
CA GLU A 144 34.22 -21.90 -18.59
C GLU A 144 32.70 -22.11 -18.61
N ILE A 145 31.95 -21.13 -19.10
CA ILE A 145 30.50 -21.03 -19.07
C ILE A 145 30.00 -20.92 -20.50
N GLY A 146 29.20 -21.89 -20.94
CA GLY A 146 28.50 -21.85 -22.23
C GLY A 146 27.36 -20.83 -22.22
N GLY A 147 26.64 -20.69 -23.33
CA GLY A 147 25.57 -19.70 -23.47
C GLY A 147 26.00 -18.45 -24.24
N SER A 148 25.12 -17.46 -24.27
CA SER A 148 25.37 -16.20 -24.97
C SER A 148 26.38 -15.33 -24.22
N THR A 149 27.40 -14.85 -24.91
CA THR A 149 28.41 -13.92 -24.35
C THR A 149 27.97 -12.44 -24.43
N GLU A 150 26.97 -12.16 -25.27
CA GLU A 150 26.45 -10.81 -25.51
C GLU A 150 25.21 -10.53 -24.67
N GLU A 151 24.28 -11.48 -24.62
CA GLU A 151 22.97 -11.32 -23.99
C GLU A 151 22.78 -12.23 -22.76
N GLY A 152 23.70 -13.15 -22.48
CA GLY A 152 23.60 -14.14 -21.41
C GLY A 152 24.78 -14.11 -20.43
N ILE A 153 25.04 -15.24 -19.76
CA ILE A 153 26.17 -15.38 -18.81
C ILE A 153 27.35 -16.19 -19.38
N GLY A 154 27.40 -16.35 -20.71
CA GLY A 154 28.48 -17.05 -21.39
C GLY A 154 29.82 -16.33 -21.20
N TYR A 155 30.78 -17.04 -20.61
CA TYR A 155 32.10 -16.47 -20.28
C TYR A 155 33.19 -17.55 -20.26
N THR A 156 34.37 -17.23 -20.76
CA THR A 156 35.56 -18.07 -20.60
C THR A 156 36.75 -17.20 -20.21
N GLY A 157 37.31 -17.42 -19.02
CA GLY A 157 38.46 -16.63 -18.57
C GLY A 157 38.77 -16.78 -17.08
N GLU A 158 39.74 -15.97 -16.63
CA GLU A 158 40.16 -15.92 -15.23
C GLU A 158 39.28 -14.94 -14.42
N LEU A 159 38.82 -15.41 -13.26
CA LEU A 159 38.18 -14.61 -12.23
C LEU A 159 39.19 -14.36 -11.10
N ILE A 160 39.28 -13.10 -10.67
CA ILE A 160 40.19 -12.62 -9.64
C ILE A 160 39.38 -12.31 -8.39
N TYR A 161 39.86 -12.81 -7.24
CA TYR A 161 39.27 -12.51 -5.95
C TYR A 161 39.33 -11.00 -5.70
N TYR A 162 38.18 -10.39 -5.44
CA TYR A 162 38.04 -8.95 -5.22
C TYR A 162 37.87 -8.61 -3.75
N SER A 163 36.91 -9.24 -3.07
CA SER A 163 36.61 -8.96 -1.66
C SER A 163 35.96 -10.17 -0.97
N GLY A 164 36.01 -10.20 0.36
CA GLY A 164 35.29 -11.21 1.15
C GLY A 164 33.79 -10.93 1.24
N LEU A 165 33.06 -11.86 1.86
CA LEU A 165 31.68 -11.60 2.28
C LEU A 165 31.68 -10.67 3.50
N ASP A 166 30.58 -9.96 3.72
CA ASP A 166 30.36 -9.26 4.98
C ASP A 166 30.07 -10.30 6.07
N THR A 167 30.89 -10.29 7.12
CA THR A 167 30.98 -11.37 8.11
C THR A 167 30.84 -10.85 9.54
N GLY A 168 30.04 -9.79 9.73
CA GLY A 168 29.56 -9.41 11.05
C GLY A 168 29.01 -10.60 11.84
N THR A 169 28.97 -10.50 13.17
CA THR A 169 28.39 -11.56 14.00
C THR A 169 26.92 -11.77 13.59
N PRO A 170 26.54 -12.98 13.13
CA PRO A 170 25.18 -13.24 12.68
C PRO A 170 24.20 -13.06 13.85
N CYS A 171 23.03 -12.53 13.55
CA CYS A 171 21.90 -12.50 14.46
C CYS A 171 21.21 -13.87 14.45
N ASN A 172 21.17 -14.56 15.59
CA ASN A 172 20.44 -15.82 15.70
C ASN A 172 18.94 -15.53 15.88
N LEU A 173 18.12 -16.05 14.96
CA LEU A 173 16.66 -15.85 14.97
C LEU A 173 16.01 -16.40 16.25
N VAL A 174 16.59 -17.43 16.88
CA VAL A 174 16.09 -17.98 18.15
C VAL A 174 16.13 -16.92 19.26
N ASP A 175 17.14 -16.05 19.28
CA ASP A 175 17.28 -14.98 20.28
C ASP A 175 16.20 -13.89 20.14
N LEU A 176 15.56 -13.81 18.97
CA LEU A 176 14.46 -12.90 18.69
C LEU A 176 13.09 -13.48 19.06
N MET A 177 12.98 -14.79 19.29
CA MET A 177 11.73 -15.45 19.68
C MET A 177 11.39 -15.22 21.16
N THR A 178 11.20 -13.95 21.52
CA THR A 178 10.96 -13.45 22.88
C THR A 178 9.83 -12.40 22.89
N ASP A 179 9.77 -11.52 23.89
CA ASP A 179 8.90 -10.34 23.89
C ASP A 179 9.13 -9.47 22.65
N TYR A 180 8.05 -9.12 21.96
CA TYR A 180 8.11 -8.43 20.67
C TYR A 180 8.82 -7.07 20.78
N LYS A 181 8.55 -6.29 21.82
CA LYS A 181 9.19 -4.97 21.99
C LYS A 181 10.69 -5.10 22.20
N THR A 182 11.11 -6.11 22.96
CA THR A 182 12.52 -6.39 23.21
C THR A 182 13.22 -6.82 21.92
N ALA A 183 12.64 -7.77 21.20
CA ALA A 183 13.16 -8.23 19.92
C ALA A 183 13.20 -7.10 18.88
N TYR A 184 12.10 -6.35 18.71
CA TYR A 184 11.98 -5.27 17.74
C TYR A 184 13.02 -4.16 17.93
N ASN A 185 13.29 -3.77 19.18
CA ASN A 185 14.30 -2.74 19.45
C ASN A 185 15.74 -3.21 19.22
N GLY A 186 15.98 -4.53 19.24
CA GLY A 186 17.29 -5.14 18.99
C GLY A 186 17.48 -5.70 17.58
N ALA A 187 16.41 -5.81 16.81
CA ALA A 187 16.40 -6.44 15.50
C ALA A 187 17.09 -5.56 14.43
N PRO A 188 17.92 -6.14 13.55
CA PRO A 188 18.40 -5.46 12.35
C PRO A 188 17.24 -5.05 11.42
N GLY A 189 17.43 -4.05 10.55
CA GLY A 189 16.37 -3.56 9.66
C GLY A 189 15.90 -4.55 8.58
N ASP A 190 16.68 -5.61 8.34
CA ASP A 190 16.45 -6.57 7.25
C ASP A 190 15.67 -7.82 7.68
N ILE A 191 15.15 -7.86 8.91
CA ILE A 191 14.33 -8.96 9.41
C ILE A 191 12.86 -8.57 9.60
N THR A 192 11.97 -9.50 9.29
CA THR A 192 10.54 -9.36 9.58
C THR A 192 10.21 -10.09 10.87
N LEU A 193 9.61 -9.39 11.83
CA LEU A 193 9.08 -9.95 13.07
C LEU A 193 7.55 -9.87 13.05
N VAL A 194 6.90 -10.96 13.42
CA VAL A 194 5.44 -11.03 13.56
C VAL A 194 5.08 -10.97 15.04
N GLU A 195 4.36 -9.94 15.47
CA GLU A 195 3.82 -9.83 16.82
C GLU A 195 2.54 -10.68 16.95
N ASP A 196 2.48 -11.51 17.98
CA ASP A 196 1.20 -11.99 18.50
C ASP A 196 0.69 -10.99 19.53
N LYS A 197 -0.33 -10.21 19.17
CA LYS A 197 -0.82 -9.09 20.00
C LYS A 197 -1.41 -9.54 21.34
N ASP A 198 -1.91 -10.76 21.43
CA ASP A 198 -2.56 -11.29 22.63
C ASP A 198 -1.52 -11.74 23.69
N SER A 199 -0.43 -12.38 23.27
CA SER A 199 0.67 -12.80 24.16
C SER A 199 1.78 -11.76 24.29
N GLY A 200 1.92 -10.84 23.34
CA GLY A 200 3.03 -9.89 23.24
C GLY A 200 4.35 -10.52 22.78
N LEU A 201 4.33 -11.79 22.37
CA LEU A 201 5.50 -12.53 21.91
C LEU A 201 5.73 -12.33 20.40
N VAL A 202 6.96 -12.59 19.96
CA VAL A 202 7.26 -12.83 18.56
C VAL A 202 6.70 -14.19 18.16
N ALA A 203 5.65 -14.19 17.33
CA ALA A 203 5.04 -15.40 16.76
C ALA A 203 5.93 -16.05 15.70
N GLY A 204 6.68 -15.23 14.97
CA GLY A 204 7.65 -15.68 14.00
C GLY A 204 8.67 -14.61 13.64
N ALA A 205 9.86 -15.06 13.27
CA ALA A 205 10.95 -14.24 12.76
C ALA A 205 11.37 -14.77 11.40
N SER A 206 11.44 -13.90 10.39
CA SER A 206 11.79 -14.32 9.04
C SER A 206 12.75 -13.37 8.36
N PHE A 207 13.75 -13.96 7.70
CA PHE A 207 14.66 -13.29 6.80
C PHE A 207 14.50 -13.87 5.40
N GLU A 208 14.35 -13.01 4.41
CA GLU A 208 14.33 -13.38 2.99
C GLU A 208 15.56 -12.81 2.30
N MET A 209 16.23 -13.65 1.51
CA MET A 209 17.30 -13.15 0.65
C MET A 209 16.67 -12.44 -0.54
N GLY A 210 16.78 -11.11 -0.56
CA GLY A 210 16.39 -10.32 -1.73
C GLY A 210 17.13 -10.75 -2.99
N SER A 211 16.58 -10.47 -4.16
CA SER A 211 17.27 -10.70 -5.43
C SER A 211 18.54 -9.84 -5.51
N GLY A 212 19.65 -10.42 -5.98
CA GLY A 212 20.91 -9.69 -6.22
C GLY A 212 22.13 -10.20 -5.44
N PHE A 213 23.26 -9.52 -5.66
CA PHE A 213 24.59 -9.93 -5.16
C PHE A 213 24.88 -9.47 -3.73
N TRP A 214 24.07 -9.92 -2.78
CA TRP A 214 24.24 -9.57 -1.39
C TRP A 214 25.52 -10.22 -0.81
N THR A 215 26.40 -9.38 -0.27
CA THR A 215 27.59 -9.85 0.47
C THR A 215 27.28 -10.08 1.96
N SER A 216 26.15 -9.56 2.45
CA SER A 216 25.65 -9.68 3.83
C SER A 216 24.72 -10.88 4.07
N VAL A 217 24.73 -11.87 3.16
CA VAL A 217 23.88 -13.08 3.23
C VAL A 217 24.11 -13.97 4.47
N ARG A 218 25.12 -13.66 5.28
CA ARG A 218 25.44 -14.34 6.54
C ARG A 218 25.08 -13.52 7.78
N SER A 219 24.23 -12.51 7.64
CA SER A 219 23.81 -11.65 8.76
C SER A 219 22.82 -12.34 9.73
N PHE A 220 22.23 -13.46 9.31
CA PHE A 220 21.19 -14.16 10.05
C PHE A 220 21.44 -15.66 10.07
N GLU A 221 21.14 -16.29 11.22
CA GLU A 221 21.29 -17.73 11.40
C GLU A 221 20.23 -18.34 12.32
N VAL A 222 20.16 -19.67 12.31
CA VAL A 222 19.50 -20.49 13.33
C VAL A 222 20.51 -21.55 13.74
N ASP A 223 21.06 -21.42 14.94
CA ASP A 223 22.08 -22.33 15.51
C ASP A 223 23.26 -22.65 14.59
N GLY A 224 23.76 -21.64 13.88
CA GLY A 224 24.88 -21.74 12.93
C GLY A 224 24.50 -22.16 11.50
N ILE A 225 23.21 -22.42 11.22
CA ILE A 225 22.70 -22.59 9.86
C ILE A 225 22.31 -21.22 9.31
N THR A 226 22.82 -20.85 8.15
CA THR A 226 22.44 -19.62 7.44
C THR A 226 21.72 -19.97 6.15
N ILE A 227 21.17 -18.97 5.45
CA ILE A 227 20.55 -19.18 4.13
C ILE A 227 21.51 -19.75 3.07
N CYS A 228 22.82 -19.63 3.32
CA CYS A 228 23.87 -20.18 2.45
C CYS A 228 24.28 -21.62 2.80
N SER A 229 23.71 -22.21 3.85
CA SER A 229 23.93 -23.60 4.22
C SER A 229 23.26 -24.55 3.21
N PHE A 230 23.83 -25.72 3.03
CA PHE A 230 23.24 -26.76 2.19
C PHE A 230 22.23 -27.59 2.99
N GLN A 231 21.34 -28.29 2.28
CA GLN A 231 20.36 -29.16 2.92
C GLN A 231 21.02 -30.20 3.83
N GLU A 232 22.19 -30.71 3.45
CA GLU A 232 22.95 -31.67 4.27
C GLU A 232 23.45 -31.06 5.59
N ASP A 233 23.76 -29.77 5.62
CA ASP A 233 24.16 -29.06 6.83
C ASP A 233 22.96 -28.96 7.79
N CYS A 234 21.79 -28.63 7.26
CA CYS A 234 20.53 -28.62 8.02
C CYS A 234 20.22 -30.02 8.57
N ILE A 235 20.36 -31.06 7.75
CA ILE A 235 20.12 -32.45 8.17
C ILE A 235 21.14 -32.89 9.24
N ALA A 236 22.40 -32.52 9.10
CA ALA A 236 23.43 -32.83 10.08
C ALA A 236 23.17 -32.12 11.43
N LYS A 237 22.61 -30.90 11.38
CA LYS A 237 22.33 -30.09 12.56
C LYS A 237 21.03 -30.44 13.26
N PHE A 238 19.94 -30.58 12.51
CA PHE A 238 18.56 -30.69 13.02
C PHE A 238 17.93 -32.08 12.79
N GLY A 239 18.61 -32.96 12.06
CA GLY A 239 18.05 -34.24 11.63
C GLY A 239 17.20 -34.11 10.36
N GLN A 240 16.50 -35.19 10.01
CA GLN A 240 15.65 -35.21 8.82
C GLN A 240 14.51 -34.18 8.93
N PRO A 241 14.08 -33.56 7.82
CA PRO A 241 12.94 -32.65 7.82
C PRO A 241 11.70 -33.34 8.42
N VAL A 242 10.95 -32.62 9.24
CA VAL A 242 9.67 -33.08 9.78
C VAL A 242 8.52 -32.96 8.78
N SER A 243 8.68 -32.09 7.77
CA SER A 243 7.75 -31.93 6.67
C SER A 243 8.50 -31.48 5.40
N THR A 244 8.00 -31.93 4.25
CA THR A 244 8.45 -31.50 2.93
C THR A 244 7.26 -31.37 1.99
N ARG A 245 7.14 -30.26 1.26
CA ARG A 245 6.05 -30.02 0.31
C ARG A 245 6.57 -29.34 -0.95
N THR A 246 6.30 -29.92 -2.11
CA THR A 246 6.61 -29.29 -3.39
C THR A 246 5.50 -28.33 -3.81
N MET A 247 5.88 -27.09 -4.15
CA MET A 247 4.99 -26.00 -4.55
C MET A 247 5.54 -25.32 -5.80
N GLY A 248 5.02 -25.71 -6.97
CA GLY A 248 5.51 -25.18 -8.25
C GLY A 248 7.00 -25.51 -8.45
N GLU A 249 7.82 -24.47 -8.45
CA GLU A 249 9.28 -24.58 -8.66
C GLU A 249 10.10 -24.76 -7.37
N PHE A 250 9.43 -24.71 -6.21
CA PHE A 250 10.08 -24.78 -4.91
C PHE A 250 9.72 -26.05 -4.16
N THR A 251 10.60 -26.48 -3.26
CA THR A 251 10.29 -27.50 -2.24
C THR A 251 10.45 -26.88 -0.87
N GLU A 252 9.33 -26.65 -0.18
CA GLU A 252 9.33 -26.24 1.22
C GLU A 252 9.82 -27.40 2.08
N VAL A 253 10.78 -27.10 2.97
CA VAL A 253 11.30 -28.02 3.97
C VAL A 253 11.14 -27.40 5.36
N VAL A 254 10.78 -28.23 6.32
CA VAL A 254 10.59 -27.83 7.72
C VAL A 254 11.47 -28.68 8.62
N TYR A 255 12.30 -28.05 9.45
CA TYR A 255 13.16 -28.69 10.44
C TYR A 255 12.70 -28.35 11.85
N LEU A 256 12.75 -29.32 12.76
CA LEU A 256 12.53 -29.09 14.19
C LEU A 256 13.85 -28.65 14.83
N VAL A 257 13.87 -27.47 15.42
CA VAL A 257 15.02 -26.85 16.08
C VAL A 257 14.77 -26.82 17.59
N ASP A 258 15.71 -27.35 18.36
CA ASP A 258 15.68 -27.36 19.83
C ASP A 258 14.38 -27.90 20.46
N GLU A 259 13.67 -28.79 19.75
CA GLU A 259 12.34 -29.31 20.14
C GLU A 259 11.28 -28.22 20.36
N LYS A 260 11.56 -26.97 19.97
CA LYS A 260 10.76 -25.78 20.31
C LYS A 260 10.31 -25.00 19.09
N TYR A 261 11.10 -25.01 18.03
CA TYR A 261 10.86 -24.16 16.87
C TYR A 261 10.83 -24.98 15.57
N TYR A 262 10.10 -24.48 14.59
CA TYR A 262 10.19 -24.92 13.21
C TYR A 262 10.98 -23.89 12.40
N LEU A 263 12.07 -24.34 11.78
CA LEU A 263 12.75 -23.61 10.72
C LEU A 263 12.15 -24.06 9.39
N THR A 264 11.45 -23.14 8.72
CA THR A 264 10.82 -23.35 7.42
C THR A 264 11.58 -22.59 6.35
N SER A 265 11.83 -23.25 5.21
CA SER A 265 12.48 -22.64 4.06
C SER A 265 12.00 -23.27 2.74
N PRO A 266 11.63 -22.49 1.72
CA PRO A 266 11.52 -22.99 0.36
C PRO A 266 12.92 -23.15 -0.25
N LEU A 267 13.19 -24.35 -0.75
CA LEU A 267 14.35 -24.65 -1.57
C LEU A 267 14.00 -24.39 -3.03
N ASN A 268 14.84 -23.63 -3.74
CA ASN A 268 14.73 -23.50 -5.20
C ASN A 268 15.07 -24.84 -5.88
N ARG A 269 14.94 -24.92 -7.22
CA ARG A 269 15.25 -26.15 -7.98
C ARG A 269 16.70 -26.64 -7.85
N TYR A 270 17.63 -25.79 -7.41
CA TYR A 270 19.00 -26.16 -7.11
C TYR A 270 19.18 -26.70 -5.68
N GLY A 271 18.16 -26.63 -4.82
CA GLY A 271 18.23 -27.03 -3.42
C GLY A 271 18.71 -25.93 -2.48
N VAL A 272 18.70 -24.66 -2.92
CA VAL A 272 19.16 -23.50 -2.14
C VAL A 272 18.00 -22.88 -1.37
N MET A 273 18.21 -22.60 -0.09
CA MET A 273 17.24 -21.91 0.77
C MET A 273 17.03 -20.48 0.28
N LYS A 274 15.77 -20.04 0.17
CA LYS A 274 15.41 -18.68 -0.23
C LYS A 274 14.94 -17.79 0.92
N THR A 275 14.37 -18.39 1.95
CA THR A 275 13.99 -17.71 3.18
C THR A 275 14.38 -18.54 4.40
N MET A 276 14.53 -17.91 5.55
CA MET A 276 14.60 -18.58 6.84
C MET A 276 13.46 -18.04 7.68
N LYS A 277 12.43 -18.85 7.92
CA LYS A 277 11.32 -18.51 8.80
C LYS A 277 11.34 -19.40 10.03
N LEU A 278 11.42 -18.79 11.19
CA LEU A 278 11.35 -19.47 12.48
C LEU A 278 9.96 -19.23 13.09
N SER A 279 9.29 -20.29 13.52
CA SER A 279 8.03 -20.25 14.29
C SER A 279 8.05 -21.28 15.42
N TYR A 280 7.10 -21.24 16.35
CA TYR A 280 7.04 -22.25 17.42
C TYR A 280 6.53 -23.60 16.90
N ALA A 281 7.18 -24.69 17.33
CA ALA A 281 6.74 -26.04 17.01
C ALA A 281 5.41 -26.42 17.69
N ASN A 282 5.10 -25.76 18.81
CA ASN A 282 3.84 -25.87 19.53
C ASN A 282 3.20 -24.48 19.69
N GLU A 283 3.00 -23.81 18.55
CA GLU A 283 2.52 -22.43 18.47
C GLU A 283 1.22 -22.21 19.26
N GLU A 284 0.22 -23.09 19.11
CA GLU A 284 -1.05 -23.06 19.85
C GLU A 284 -0.84 -22.94 21.36
N LYS A 285 -0.01 -23.81 21.94
CA LYS A 285 0.25 -23.81 23.39
C LYS A 285 1.06 -22.59 23.84
N VAL A 286 2.01 -22.13 23.03
CA VAL A 286 2.91 -21.03 23.39
C VAL A 286 2.19 -19.68 23.30
N LEU A 287 1.44 -19.45 22.22
CA LEU A 287 0.70 -18.22 21.98
C LEU A 287 -0.69 -18.22 22.62
N GLY A 288 -1.16 -19.38 23.10
CA GLY A 288 -2.38 -19.50 23.88
C GLY A 288 -3.66 -19.44 23.04
N TYR A 289 -3.59 -19.84 21.76
CA TYR A 289 -4.75 -19.99 20.90
C TYR A 289 -5.04 -21.48 20.64
N GLU A 290 -6.27 -21.77 20.21
CA GLU A 290 -6.67 -23.08 19.70
C GLU A 290 -7.17 -22.96 18.26
N ILE A 291 -7.13 -24.07 17.52
CA ILE A 291 -7.74 -24.15 16.18
C ILE A 291 -9.11 -24.81 16.29
N ASP A 292 -10.15 -24.11 15.83
CA ASP A 292 -11.52 -24.64 15.74
C ASP A 292 -12.06 -24.39 14.33
N GLY A 293 -12.07 -25.46 13.53
CA GLY A 293 -12.43 -25.39 12.12
C GLY A 293 -11.51 -24.47 11.33
N ASP A 294 -12.06 -23.35 10.86
CA ASP A 294 -11.37 -22.39 10.00
C ASP A 294 -10.66 -21.27 10.77
N PHE A 295 -10.55 -21.36 12.09
CA PHE A 295 -10.14 -20.22 12.90
C PHE A 295 -9.06 -20.57 13.91
N LYS A 296 -8.05 -19.70 14.02
CA LYS A 296 -7.30 -19.55 15.27
C LYS A 296 -8.13 -18.71 16.23
N ILE A 297 -8.29 -19.20 17.46
CA ILE A 297 -9.14 -18.59 18.49
C ILE A 297 -8.34 -18.42 19.78
N HIS A 298 -8.28 -17.19 20.28
CA HIS A 298 -7.79 -16.90 21.61
C HIS A 298 -8.97 -16.70 22.56
N GLY A 299 -9.25 -17.68 23.42
CA GLY A 299 -10.42 -17.67 24.30
C GLY A 299 -11.75 -17.70 23.52
N THR A 300 -12.40 -16.54 23.38
CA THR A 300 -13.65 -16.36 22.61
C THR A 300 -13.49 -15.41 21.42
N LYS A 301 -12.25 -15.06 21.07
CA LYS A 301 -11.90 -14.13 20.00
C LYS A 301 -11.30 -14.89 18.82
N ILE A 302 -11.85 -14.68 17.62
CA ILE A 302 -11.17 -15.11 16.39
C ILE A 302 -10.01 -14.16 16.15
N ILE A 303 -8.80 -14.71 16.02
CA ILE A 303 -7.58 -13.94 15.75
C ILE A 303 -7.08 -14.14 14.31
N GLU A 304 -7.43 -15.25 13.65
CA GLU A 304 -7.04 -15.52 12.27
C GLU A 304 -8.02 -16.49 11.58
N TYR A 305 -8.38 -16.22 10.33
CA TYR A 305 -9.11 -17.11 9.43
C TYR A 305 -8.14 -17.92 8.56
N LEU A 306 -8.21 -19.25 8.69
CA LEU A 306 -7.36 -20.24 8.04
C LEU A 306 -8.02 -20.90 6.80
N GLY A 307 -9.31 -20.66 6.60
CA GLY A 307 -10.15 -21.48 5.74
C GLY A 307 -9.92 -21.35 4.22
N GLY A 308 -9.06 -20.43 3.78
CA GLY A 308 -8.72 -20.22 2.37
C GLY A 308 -9.90 -19.84 1.45
N TYR A 309 -9.64 -19.83 0.14
CA TYR A 309 -10.58 -19.43 -0.92
C TYR A 309 -10.46 -20.33 -2.16
N ASP A 310 -10.00 -21.57 -2.00
CA ASP A 310 -9.85 -22.55 -3.07
C ASP A 310 -11.20 -23.17 -3.51
N THR A 311 -12.17 -23.19 -2.61
CA THR A 311 -13.48 -23.80 -2.79
C THR A 311 -14.61 -22.87 -2.34
N ALA A 312 -15.70 -22.85 -3.10
CA ALA A 312 -16.89 -22.11 -2.71
C ALA A 312 -17.61 -22.87 -1.58
N ARG A 313 -17.71 -22.27 -0.40
CA ARG A 313 -18.31 -22.89 0.79
C ARG A 313 -18.86 -21.86 1.77
N THR A 314 -19.60 -22.34 2.76
CA THR A 314 -20.05 -21.53 3.90
C THR A 314 -19.09 -21.71 5.07
N ILE A 315 -18.64 -20.61 5.65
CA ILE A 315 -17.84 -20.54 6.86
C ILE A 315 -18.81 -20.43 8.04
N VAL A 316 -18.56 -21.21 9.10
CA VAL A 316 -19.39 -21.24 10.30
C VAL A 316 -18.59 -20.71 11.49
N ILE A 317 -19.02 -19.59 12.07
CA ILE A 317 -18.43 -19.06 13.31
C ILE A 317 -18.84 -19.97 14.48
N PRO A 318 -17.89 -20.51 15.26
CA PRO A 318 -18.21 -21.35 16.42
C PRO A 318 -19.05 -20.62 17.48
N GLU A 319 -19.97 -21.34 18.15
CA GLU A 319 -20.93 -20.75 19.10
C GLU A 319 -20.28 -19.99 20.28
N LYS A 320 -19.07 -20.38 20.68
CA LYS A 320 -18.33 -19.75 21.78
C LYS A 320 -17.77 -18.37 21.43
N ILE A 321 -17.74 -18.00 20.16
CA ILE A 321 -17.14 -16.75 19.71
C ILE A 321 -17.99 -15.56 20.14
N THR A 322 -17.32 -14.56 20.70
CA THR A 322 -17.93 -13.27 21.08
C THR A 322 -17.31 -12.11 20.32
N GLU A 323 -16.21 -12.33 19.59
CA GLU A 323 -15.40 -11.29 18.98
C GLU A 323 -14.64 -11.77 17.73
N ILE A 324 -14.61 -10.94 16.70
CA ILE A 324 -13.71 -11.07 15.55
C ILE A 324 -12.65 -9.98 15.68
N GLY A 325 -11.39 -10.38 15.84
CA GLY A 325 -10.28 -9.49 16.10
C GLY A 325 -9.81 -8.65 14.90
N GLU A 326 -8.99 -7.65 15.21
CA GLU A 326 -8.30 -6.82 14.23
C GLU A 326 -7.52 -7.70 13.24
N MET A 327 -7.67 -7.43 11.94
CA MET A 327 -7.04 -8.21 10.85
C MET A 327 -7.38 -9.71 10.81
N ALA A 328 -8.39 -10.20 11.55
CA ALA A 328 -8.68 -11.64 11.64
C ALA A 328 -8.93 -12.31 10.27
N PHE A 329 -9.47 -11.60 9.28
CA PHE A 329 -9.70 -12.13 7.93
C PHE A 329 -8.69 -11.62 6.89
N TYR A 330 -7.65 -10.89 7.32
CA TYR A 330 -6.63 -10.32 6.45
C TYR A 330 -5.90 -11.42 5.67
N ILE A 331 -5.79 -11.23 4.35
CA ILE A 331 -4.92 -12.06 3.51
C ILE A 331 -3.52 -11.46 3.54
N GLN A 332 -2.54 -12.24 4.00
CA GLN A 332 -1.13 -11.88 3.91
C GLN A 332 -0.66 -11.89 2.45
N ASP A 333 0.15 -10.89 2.07
CA ASP A 333 0.67 -10.65 0.71
C ASP A 333 1.58 -11.78 0.17
N ASP A 334 1.86 -12.82 0.96
CA ASP A 334 2.62 -14.03 0.57
C ASP A 334 1.91 -14.90 -0.48
N ILE A 335 0.72 -14.50 -0.94
CA ILE A 335 0.19 -14.93 -2.25
C ILE A 335 0.92 -14.14 -3.34
N THR A 336 2.25 -14.33 -3.42
CA THR A 336 3.00 -14.10 -4.65
C THR A 336 2.29 -14.86 -5.75
N PHE A 337 1.72 -14.11 -6.70
CA PHE A 337 1.30 -14.43 -8.07
C PHE A 337 -0.18 -14.08 -8.37
N PRO A 338 -0.44 -13.12 -9.29
CA PRO A 338 -1.76 -12.84 -9.86
C PRO A 338 -2.50 -14.09 -10.37
N ASN A 339 -1.76 -15.12 -10.77
CA ASN A 339 -2.29 -16.40 -11.29
C ASN A 339 -3.08 -17.23 -10.25
N GLN A 340 -2.85 -17.03 -8.94
CA GLN A 340 -3.66 -17.69 -7.91
C GLN A 340 -4.93 -16.90 -7.59
N ALA A 341 -4.84 -15.56 -7.56
CA ALA A 341 -5.98 -14.68 -7.27
C ALA A 341 -7.12 -14.83 -8.29
N VAL A 342 -6.81 -15.09 -9.58
CA VAL A 342 -7.82 -15.33 -10.62
C VAL A 342 -8.66 -16.60 -10.42
N ASN A 343 -8.19 -17.55 -9.62
CA ASN A 343 -8.84 -18.85 -9.40
C ASN A 343 -9.63 -18.95 -8.10
N MET A 344 -9.53 -17.94 -7.22
CA MET A 344 -10.21 -17.94 -5.93
C MET A 344 -11.72 -18.04 -6.10
N LYS A 345 -12.35 -18.77 -5.18
CA LYS A 345 -13.78 -18.99 -5.10
C LYS A 345 -14.38 -18.15 -4.00
N LYS A 346 -15.56 -17.62 -4.28
CA LYS A 346 -16.33 -16.83 -3.31
C LYS A 346 -16.84 -17.74 -2.19
N VAL A 347 -16.47 -17.41 -0.96
CA VAL A 347 -16.97 -18.08 0.27
C VAL A 347 -18.14 -17.27 0.87
N SER A 348 -18.92 -17.87 1.76
CA SER A 348 -20.06 -17.21 2.42
C SER A 348 -19.90 -17.21 3.93
N LEU A 349 -20.17 -16.08 4.58
CA LEU A 349 -20.10 -15.89 6.03
C LEU A 349 -21.39 -15.22 6.53
N CYS A 350 -21.96 -15.75 7.61
CA CYS A 350 -23.00 -15.08 8.37
C CYS A 350 -22.45 -14.72 9.75
N ILE A 351 -22.39 -13.42 10.06
CA ILE A 351 -21.86 -12.93 11.34
C ILE A 351 -22.98 -12.94 12.39
N PRO A 352 -22.80 -13.65 13.52
CA PRO A 352 -23.80 -13.68 14.58
C PRO A 352 -24.08 -12.31 15.18
N LYS A 353 -25.31 -12.12 15.69
CA LYS A 353 -25.77 -10.80 16.17
C LYS A 353 -25.00 -10.28 17.37
N ASP A 354 -24.50 -11.18 18.23
CA ASP A 354 -23.84 -10.86 19.52
C ASP A 354 -22.30 -10.89 19.42
N VAL A 355 -21.74 -11.15 18.24
CA VAL A 355 -20.29 -11.19 18.00
C VAL A 355 -19.78 -9.79 17.66
N ARG A 356 -18.93 -9.19 18.50
CA ARG A 356 -18.32 -7.88 18.20
C ARG A 356 -17.34 -8.00 17.03
N ILE A 357 -17.31 -7.00 16.15
CA ILE A 357 -16.29 -6.87 15.10
C ILE A 357 -15.33 -5.75 15.48
N ASP A 358 -14.05 -6.08 15.68
CA ASP A 358 -13.01 -5.08 15.97
C ASP A 358 -12.64 -4.26 14.72
N GLU A 359 -11.92 -3.16 14.93
CA GLU A 359 -11.44 -2.31 13.83
C GLU A 359 -10.58 -3.12 12.85
N ASP A 360 -10.78 -2.89 11.54
CA ASP A 360 -10.01 -3.50 10.45
C ASP A 360 -10.05 -5.06 10.43
N ALA A 361 -11.00 -5.71 11.13
CA ALA A 361 -11.16 -7.17 11.15
C ALA A 361 -11.27 -7.81 9.76
N PHE A 362 -11.90 -7.10 8.82
CA PHE A 362 -12.06 -7.50 7.42
C PHE A 362 -11.27 -6.57 6.48
N ASN A 363 -10.07 -6.14 6.84
CA ASN A 363 -9.19 -5.42 5.92
C ASN A 363 -8.57 -6.39 4.90
N THR A 364 -8.48 -6.00 3.63
CA THR A 364 -7.80 -6.78 2.55
C THR A 364 -8.18 -8.26 2.55
N ILE A 365 -9.46 -8.56 2.31
CA ILE A 365 -9.99 -9.92 2.33
C ILE A 365 -10.18 -10.49 0.92
N GLY A 366 -10.28 -11.81 0.84
CA GLY A 366 -10.62 -12.50 -0.40
C GLY A 366 -12.11 -12.39 -0.75
N PRO A 367 -12.53 -12.93 -1.90
CA PRO A 367 -13.91 -12.85 -2.36
C PRO A 367 -14.85 -13.57 -1.37
N MET A 368 -15.82 -12.82 -0.85
CA MET A 368 -16.76 -13.34 0.15
C MET A 368 -18.14 -12.70 0.01
N ASN A 369 -19.19 -13.46 0.31
CA ASN A 369 -20.53 -12.96 0.61
C ASN A 369 -20.70 -12.89 2.14
N ILE A 370 -20.88 -11.68 2.67
CA ILE A 370 -21.03 -11.42 4.10
C ILE A 370 -22.46 -11.00 4.39
N THR A 371 -23.09 -11.75 5.27
CA THR A 371 -24.42 -11.49 5.84
C THR A 371 -24.32 -11.41 7.35
N PHE A 372 -25.39 -10.99 8.01
CA PHE A 372 -25.44 -10.91 9.47
C PHE A 372 -26.76 -11.49 9.95
N GLU A 373 -26.75 -12.05 11.16
CA GLU A 373 -27.99 -12.41 11.84
C GLU A 373 -28.81 -11.17 12.22
N GLU A 374 -30.13 -11.33 12.25
CA GLU A 374 -31.04 -10.28 12.70
C GLU A 374 -30.87 -10.00 14.21
N GLY A 375 -31.01 -8.72 14.58
CA GLY A 375 -30.90 -8.23 15.96
C GLY A 375 -29.71 -7.30 16.19
N ARG A 376 -28.77 -7.24 15.25
CA ARG A 376 -27.66 -6.27 15.27
C ARG A 376 -28.17 -4.88 14.89
N SER A 377 -27.86 -3.87 15.71
CA SER A 377 -28.27 -2.48 15.47
C SER A 377 -27.20 -1.59 14.84
N ILE A 378 -25.93 -2.01 14.86
CA ILE A 378 -24.79 -1.20 14.43
C ILE A 378 -23.78 -2.02 13.63
N ILE A 379 -23.16 -1.39 12.63
CA ILE A 379 -21.87 -1.85 12.09
C ILE A 379 -20.76 -1.05 12.77
N GLU A 380 -19.83 -1.76 13.38
CA GLU A 380 -18.75 -1.21 14.20
C GLU A 380 -17.78 -0.36 13.38
N LYS A 381 -17.16 0.61 14.07
CA LYS A 381 -16.12 1.49 13.50
C LYS A 381 -15.06 0.66 12.78
N ARG A 382 -14.74 1.03 11.55
CA ARG A 382 -13.67 0.45 10.72
C ARG A 382 -13.75 -1.07 10.48
N ALA A 383 -14.85 -1.75 10.82
CA ALA A 383 -14.97 -3.21 10.73
C ALA A 383 -14.59 -3.80 9.35
N PHE A 384 -14.95 -3.09 8.26
CA PHE A 384 -14.68 -3.48 6.88
C PHE A 384 -13.84 -2.45 6.12
N ARG A 385 -13.06 -1.64 6.83
CA ARG A 385 -12.18 -0.66 6.20
C ARG A 385 -11.15 -1.38 5.34
N GLY A 386 -11.02 -0.96 4.09
CA GLY A 386 -10.06 -1.53 3.14
C GLY A 386 -10.39 -2.97 2.68
N CYS A 387 -11.59 -3.48 2.93
CA CYS A 387 -11.92 -4.88 2.62
C CYS A 387 -11.75 -5.27 1.15
N SER A 388 -11.82 -4.31 0.22
CA SER A 388 -11.71 -4.57 -1.21
C SER A 388 -10.31 -4.60 -1.81
N ALA A 389 -9.25 -4.35 -1.03
CA ALA A 389 -7.91 -4.13 -1.58
C ALA A 389 -7.39 -5.33 -2.41
N TYR A 390 -7.66 -6.56 -1.97
CA TYR A 390 -7.18 -7.77 -2.66
C TYR A 390 -7.92 -8.06 -3.99
N THR A 391 -9.16 -7.58 -4.14
CA THR A 391 -10.03 -7.91 -5.29
C THR A 391 -9.54 -7.37 -6.64
N ASP A 392 -8.49 -6.55 -6.67
CA ASP A 392 -7.90 -6.08 -7.93
C ASP A 392 -7.23 -7.19 -8.73
N PHE A 393 -6.76 -8.23 -8.06
CA PHE A 393 -6.14 -9.41 -8.67
C PHE A 393 -7.13 -10.56 -8.87
N CYS A 394 -8.37 -10.42 -8.39
CA CYS A 394 -9.39 -11.45 -8.42
C CYS A 394 -10.50 -11.14 -9.43
N ASN A 395 -11.09 -12.20 -10.01
CA ASN A 395 -12.26 -12.10 -10.88
C ASN A 395 -13.60 -12.05 -10.11
N GLU A 396 -13.56 -12.30 -8.81
CA GLU A 396 -14.74 -12.35 -7.93
C GLU A 396 -14.85 -11.08 -7.06
N SER A 397 -16.09 -10.71 -6.73
CA SER A 397 -16.40 -9.55 -5.88
C SER A 397 -16.61 -9.92 -4.41
N ILE A 398 -16.51 -8.92 -3.55
CA ILE A 398 -17.03 -8.98 -2.17
C ILE A 398 -18.45 -8.42 -2.18
N GLU A 399 -19.39 -9.15 -1.57
CA GLU A 399 -20.77 -8.72 -1.40
C GLU A 399 -21.11 -8.68 0.09
N ILE A 400 -21.70 -7.58 0.54
CA ILE A 400 -22.10 -7.39 1.94
C ILE A 400 -23.56 -6.97 1.98
N THR A 401 -24.38 -7.74 2.71
CA THR A 401 -25.81 -7.45 2.86
C THR A 401 -26.15 -7.21 4.32
N LEU A 402 -26.56 -5.98 4.64
CA LEU A 402 -26.96 -5.61 5.99
C LEU A 402 -28.34 -6.19 6.35
N PRO A 403 -28.55 -6.69 7.58
CA PRO A 403 -29.84 -7.18 8.03
C PRO A 403 -30.79 -6.01 8.30
N SER A 404 -32.09 -6.28 8.37
CA SER A 404 -33.12 -5.23 8.49
C SER A 404 -33.03 -4.40 9.78
N THR A 405 -32.36 -4.93 10.80
CA THR A 405 -32.24 -4.35 12.14
C THR A 405 -31.15 -3.29 12.30
N ILE A 406 -30.23 -3.11 11.33
CA ILE A 406 -29.18 -2.09 11.43
C ILE A 406 -29.77 -0.68 11.41
N LYS A 407 -29.34 0.15 12.37
CA LYS A 407 -29.72 1.55 12.55
C LYS A 407 -28.59 2.53 12.27
N SER A 408 -27.35 2.12 12.48
CA SER A 408 -26.19 2.98 12.29
C SER A 408 -24.98 2.25 11.70
N ILE A 409 -24.21 2.96 10.89
CA ILE A 409 -22.89 2.52 10.42
C ILE A 409 -21.83 3.42 11.07
N GLY A 410 -20.86 2.80 11.75
CA GLY A 410 -19.78 3.49 12.44
C GLY A 410 -18.79 4.20 11.51
N GLU A 411 -17.94 5.04 12.10
CA GLU A 411 -16.87 5.76 11.40
C GLU A 411 -16.01 4.82 10.54
N SER A 412 -15.73 5.20 9.29
CA SER A 412 -14.91 4.46 8.33
C SER A 412 -15.27 2.98 8.11
N SER A 413 -16.47 2.53 8.51
CA SER A 413 -16.81 1.09 8.50
C SER A 413 -16.60 0.40 7.16
N PHE A 414 -16.94 1.06 6.06
CA PHE A 414 -16.75 0.58 4.68
C PHE A 414 -15.86 1.52 3.86
N GLU A 415 -14.97 2.26 4.52
CA GLU A 415 -14.03 3.14 3.82
C GLU A 415 -13.12 2.30 2.91
N THR A 416 -13.07 2.65 1.62
CA THR A 416 -12.18 2.00 0.65
C THR A 416 -11.43 3.03 -0.20
N PHE A 417 -10.19 2.68 -0.53
CA PHE A 417 -9.34 3.43 -1.45
C PHE A 417 -9.59 3.05 -2.92
N ILE A 418 -10.30 1.94 -3.16
CA ILE A 418 -10.55 1.37 -4.50
C ILE A 418 -12.05 1.25 -4.71
N CYS A 419 -12.60 2.14 -5.52
CA CYS A 419 -14.05 2.25 -5.68
C CYS A 419 -14.62 1.11 -6.55
N GLY A 420 -15.87 0.73 -6.27
CA GLY A 420 -16.66 -0.18 -7.12
C GLY A 420 -16.36 -1.67 -6.99
N ARG A 421 -15.55 -2.08 -6.01
CA ARG A 421 -15.16 -3.48 -5.79
C ARG A 421 -16.01 -4.21 -4.75
N ILE A 422 -16.70 -3.48 -3.88
CA ILE A 422 -17.70 -4.03 -2.96
C ILE A 422 -19.10 -3.82 -3.53
N ILE A 423 -19.93 -4.87 -3.45
CA ILE A 423 -21.37 -4.77 -3.63
C ILE A 423 -21.97 -4.64 -2.24
N LEU A 424 -22.38 -3.42 -1.87
CA LEU A 424 -22.92 -3.14 -0.54
C LEU A 424 -24.43 -2.91 -0.61
N ASN A 425 -25.19 -3.83 -0.01
CA ASN A 425 -26.64 -3.78 0.08
C ASN A 425 -27.05 -3.25 1.47
N LEU A 426 -27.42 -1.97 1.52
CA LEU A 426 -27.89 -1.30 2.74
C LEU A 426 -29.38 -1.63 3.02
N ASN A 427 -29.75 -1.73 4.30
CA ASN A 427 -31.11 -2.05 4.73
C ASN A 427 -32.03 -0.81 4.81
N GLU A 428 -33.30 -0.98 4.48
CA GLU A 428 -34.32 -0.02 4.90
C GLU A 428 -34.51 -0.11 6.42
N GLY A 429 -34.42 1.02 7.10
CA GLY A 429 -34.35 1.11 8.57
C GLY A 429 -33.07 1.76 9.08
N LEU A 430 -32.04 1.88 8.23
CA LEU A 430 -30.78 2.59 8.51
C LEU A 430 -31.03 4.10 8.69
N GLU A 431 -30.56 4.67 9.80
CA GLU A 431 -30.84 6.07 10.18
C GLU A 431 -29.59 6.95 10.15
N GLU A 432 -28.42 6.41 10.53
CA GLU A 432 -27.18 7.18 10.66
C GLU A 432 -26.00 6.52 9.93
N ILE A 433 -25.24 7.34 9.20
CA ILE A 433 -23.99 6.95 8.55
C ILE A 433 -22.90 7.85 9.12
N GLY A 434 -21.91 7.26 9.80
CA GLY A 434 -20.82 7.96 10.46
C GLY A 434 -19.81 8.59 9.50
N ASP A 435 -18.79 9.22 10.08
CA ASP A 435 -17.76 9.92 9.33
C ASP A 435 -16.96 8.93 8.47
N TYR A 436 -16.67 9.29 7.21
CA TYR A 436 -16.01 8.43 6.21
C TYR A 436 -16.65 7.04 5.96
N ALA A 437 -17.80 6.73 6.57
CA ALA A 437 -18.31 5.37 6.69
C ALA A 437 -18.58 4.67 5.36
N LEU A 438 -18.95 5.43 4.33
CA LEU A 438 -19.22 4.95 2.97
C LEU A 438 -18.30 5.62 1.93
N SER A 439 -17.14 6.13 2.38
CA SER A 439 -16.12 6.72 1.51
C SER A 439 -15.60 5.69 0.51
N GLY A 440 -15.61 6.03 -0.77
CA GLY A 440 -15.19 5.17 -1.88
C GLY A 440 -16.20 4.08 -2.28
N THR A 441 -17.40 4.06 -1.71
CA THR A 441 -18.41 3.03 -2.02
C THR A 441 -19.29 3.39 -3.21
N LYS A 442 -19.97 2.39 -3.78
CA LYS A 442 -20.95 2.53 -4.87
C LYS A 442 -22.28 1.91 -4.45
N CYS A 443 -22.95 2.52 -3.49
CA CYS A 443 -24.20 2.01 -2.90
C CYS A 443 -25.34 3.04 -2.95
N LYS A 444 -26.59 2.57 -2.97
CA LYS A 444 -27.77 3.43 -2.86
C LYS A 444 -28.09 3.67 -1.39
N LEU A 445 -28.40 4.91 -1.03
CA LEU A 445 -28.83 5.24 0.33
C LEU A 445 -30.29 4.81 0.54
N PRO A 446 -30.62 4.11 1.64
CA PRO A 446 -31.99 3.80 2.04
C PRO A 446 -32.81 5.06 2.28
N SER A 447 -34.13 4.95 2.08
CA SER A 447 -35.07 6.07 2.21
C SER A 447 -35.22 6.61 3.64
N THR A 448 -34.64 5.91 4.61
CA THR A 448 -34.76 6.08 6.06
C THR A 448 -33.60 6.84 6.69
N VAL A 449 -32.49 7.05 5.96
CA VAL A 449 -31.29 7.74 6.46
C VAL A 449 -31.62 9.18 6.82
N LYS A 450 -31.26 9.59 8.03
CA LYS A 450 -31.49 10.93 8.59
C LYS A 450 -30.19 11.74 8.73
N LYS A 451 -29.06 11.08 8.90
CA LYS A 451 -27.78 11.75 9.17
C LYS A 451 -26.64 11.14 8.37
N LEU A 452 -25.84 12.03 7.78
CA LEU A 452 -24.56 11.72 7.17
C LEU A 452 -23.47 12.48 7.93
N GLY A 453 -22.44 11.77 8.38
CA GLY A 453 -21.26 12.32 9.03
C GLY A 453 -20.33 13.09 8.08
N ASP A 454 -19.21 13.50 8.63
CA ASP A 454 -18.16 14.21 7.92
C ASP A 454 -17.51 13.26 6.90
N TYR A 455 -17.32 13.72 5.66
CA TYR A 455 -16.77 12.90 4.56
C TYR A 455 -17.49 11.55 4.32
N ALA A 456 -18.70 11.35 4.86
CA ALA A 456 -19.41 10.07 4.85
C ALA A 456 -19.53 9.44 3.46
N LEU A 457 -19.63 10.27 2.41
CA LEU A 457 -19.78 9.91 1.01
C LEU A 457 -18.66 10.55 0.16
N ASN A 458 -17.44 10.59 0.68
CA ASN A 458 -16.26 10.99 -0.09
C ASN A 458 -16.00 9.97 -1.22
N ASN A 459 -15.70 10.42 -2.44
CA ASN A 459 -15.55 9.56 -3.63
C ASN A 459 -16.75 8.61 -3.88
N TRP A 460 -17.96 8.99 -3.45
CA TRP A 460 -19.14 8.15 -3.61
C TRP A 460 -19.55 8.04 -5.08
N TRP A 461 -19.83 6.81 -5.54
CA TRP A 461 -20.08 6.49 -6.96
C TRP A 461 -18.91 6.78 -7.91
N TYR A 462 -17.68 6.92 -7.41
CA TYR A 462 -16.50 7.03 -8.28
C TYR A 462 -16.24 5.72 -9.03
N ASP A 463 -15.83 5.84 -10.30
CA ASP A 463 -15.52 4.71 -11.18
C ASP A 463 -14.39 5.11 -12.15
N SER A 464 -13.16 4.71 -11.83
CA SER A 464 -11.96 5.07 -12.60
C SER A 464 -11.88 4.38 -13.96
N LYS A 465 -12.65 3.29 -14.18
CA LYS A 465 -12.63 2.49 -15.41
C LYS A 465 -13.72 2.89 -16.40
N ALA A 466 -14.57 3.85 -16.07
CA ALA A 466 -15.62 4.31 -16.96
C ALA A 466 -15.05 5.13 -18.14
N GLU A 467 -14.99 4.54 -19.33
CA GLU A 467 -14.68 5.25 -20.58
C GLU A 467 -15.91 6.07 -21.04
N GLY A 468 -16.08 7.32 -20.56
CA GLY A 468 -17.15 8.24 -21.00
C GLY A 468 -17.87 9.02 -19.87
N GLU A 469 -18.96 9.76 -20.20
CA GLU A 469 -19.79 10.47 -19.21
C GLU A 469 -20.55 9.48 -18.30
N LEU A 470 -19.94 9.03 -17.19
CA LEU A 470 -20.66 8.31 -16.15
C LEU A 470 -20.03 8.53 -14.76
N SER A 471 -20.68 9.32 -13.91
CA SER A 471 -21.05 8.82 -12.58
C SER A 471 -22.44 8.20 -12.72
N GLY A 472 -22.47 6.91 -13.08
CA GLY A 472 -23.68 6.19 -13.43
C GLY A 472 -24.67 6.06 -12.27
N GLY A 473 -25.86 6.64 -12.44
CA GLY A 473 -27.06 6.32 -11.65
C GLY A 473 -27.35 7.27 -10.50
N TYR A 474 -28.15 8.31 -10.76
CA TYR A 474 -28.85 9.18 -9.80
C TYR A 474 -28.40 9.08 -8.33
N VAL A 475 -27.45 9.92 -7.95
CA VAL A 475 -27.14 10.26 -6.55
C VAL A 475 -28.40 10.91 -5.94
N ILE A 476 -29.28 10.08 -5.38
CA ILE A 476 -30.53 10.50 -4.74
C ILE A 476 -30.29 10.53 -3.24
N LEU A 477 -30.36 11.73 -2.67
CA LEU A 477 -30.39 11.89 -1.23
C LEU A 477 -31.78 11.50 -0.70
N PRO A 478 -31.84 10.82 0.46
CA PRO A 478 -33.10 10.33 1.00
C PRO A 478 -33.98 11.47 1.51
N LYS A 479 -35.30 11.37 1.30
CA LYS A 479 -36.26 12.41 1.71
C LYS A 479 -36.35 12.61 3.22
N SER A 480 -35.84 11.67 4.02
CA SER A 480 -35.72 11.77 5.47
C SER A 480 -34.46 12.49 5.93
N LEU A 481 -33.50 12.80 5.04
CA LEU A 481 -32.20 13.35 5.42
C LEU A 481 -32.36 14.69 6.15
N GLU A 482 -31.85 14.79 7.37
CA GLU A 482 -31.96 15.96 8.24
C GLU A 482 -30.62 16.66 8.45
N GLU A 483 -29.50 15.91 8.48
CA GLU A 483 -28.17 16.44 8.77
C GLU A 483 -27.10 15.92 7.80
N MET A 484 -26.22 16.83 7.39
CA MET A 484 -25.03 16.54 6.58
C MET A 484 -23.80 17.14 7.26
N GLY A 485 -22.74 16.35 7.44
CA GLY A 485 -21.47 16.78 8.03
C GLY A 485 -20.63 17.70 7.14
N ASP A 486 -19.45 18.03 7.63
CA ASP A 486 -18.41 18.74 6.88
C ASP A 486 -17.88 17.84 5.75
N HIS A 487 -17.62 18.40 4.57
CA HIS A 487 -17.12 17.64 3.43
C HIS A 487 -17.93 16.38 3.05
N CYS A 488 -19.20 16.33 3.47
CA CYS A 488 -20.00 15.12 3.50
C CYS A 488 -20.02 14.34 2.17
N ILE A 489 -20.14 15.04 1.04
CA ILE A 489 -20.23 14.43 -0.29
C ILE A 489 -19.11 14.96 -1.18
N TYR A 490 -18.35 14.05 -1.80
CA TYR A 490 -17.45 14.37 -2.90
C TYR A 490 -17.83 13.57 -4.15
N LEU A 491 -17.98 14.26 -5.28
CA LEU A 491 -18.37 13.65 -6.56
C LEU A 491 -17.34 14.03 -7.63
N GLU A 492 -16.63 13.05 -8.18
CA GLU A 492 -15.60 13.32 -9.19
C GLU A 492 -16.19 13.94 -10.46
N MET A 493 -17.10 13.23 -11.15
CA MET A 493 -17.61 13.62 -12.47
C MET A 493 -19.15 13.64 -12.50
N PRO A 494 -19.82 14.61 -11.84
CA PRO A 494 -21.28 14.67 -11.81
C PRO A 494 -21.86 15.01 -13.19
N THR A 495 -22.89 14.27 -13.63
CA THR A 495 -23.61 14.58 -14.88
C THR A 495 -24.84 15.47 -14.68
N LYS A 496 -25.25 15.70 -13.43
CA LYS A 496 -26.42 16.52 -13.04
C LYS A 496 -26.20 17.19 -11.69
N LYS A 497 -26.97 18.25 -11.43
CA LYS A 497 -27.07 18.85 -10.10
C LYS A 497 -27.66 17.87 -9.08
N ILE A 498 -27.08 17.82 -7.89
CA ILE A 498 -27.61 17.04 -6.77
C ILE A 498 -28.79 17.77 -6.13
N THR A 499 -29.84 17.04 -5.77
CA THR A 499 -31.01 17.62 -5.10
C THR A 499 -30.90 17.41 -3.59
N ILE A 500 -30.91 18.52 -2.84
CA ILE A 500 -31.00 18.54 -1.38
C ILE A 500 -32.47 18.48 -0.96
N PRO A 501 -32.89 17.45 -0.19
CA PRO A 501 -34.24 17.33 0.33
C PRO A 501 -34.66 18.50 1.24
N ALA A 502 -35.95 18.83 1.25
CA ALA A 502 -36.49 19.92 2.08
C ALA A 502 -36.37 19.65 3.60
N SER A 503 -36.16 18.39 3.97
CA SER A 503 -35.97 17.92 5.35
C SER A 503 -34.64 18.34 5.96
N VAL A 504 -33.62 18.66 5.16
CA VAL A 504 -32.28 18.99 5.68
C VAL A 504 -32.33 20.28 6.52
N LYS A 505 -31.99 20.12 7.80
CA LYS A 505 -32.01 21.15 8.86
C LYS A 505 -30.63 21.72 9.13
N LYS A 506 -29.58 20.88 9.00
CA LYS A 506 -28.20 21.22 9.32
C LYS A 506 -27.24 20.74 8.23
N MET A 507 -26.28 21.58 7.91
CA MET A 507 -25.16 21.27 7.02
C MET A 507 -23.87 21.79 7.63
N GLY A 508 -22.81 21.00 7.53
CA GLY A 508 -21.44 21.40 7.77
C GLY A 508 -20.89 22.37 6.71
N GLU A 509 -19.62 22.72 6.85
CA GLU A 509 -18.86 23.44 5.84
C GLU A 509 -18.46 22.49 4.69
N ARG A 510 -18.39 23.00 3.45
CA ARG A 510 -18.11 22.21 2.24
C ARG A 510 -19.00 20.96 2.10
N PRO A 511 -20.33 21.05 2.31
CA PRO A 511 -21.18 19.86 2.38
C PRO A 511 -21.17 19.03 1.09
N ILE A 512 -20.84 19.67 -0.04
CA ILE A 512 -20.66 19.02 -1.34
C ILE A 512 -19.42 19.61 -2.01
N THR A 513 -18.52 18.74 -2.47
CA THR A 513 -17.35 19.07 -3.29
C THR A 513 -17.40 18.29 -4.61
N TYR A 514 -16.83 18.85 -5.66
CA TYR A 514 -16.77 18.24 -6.97
C TYR A 514 -15.32 18.10 -7.45
N GLY A 515 -15.02 17.01 -8.15
CA GLY A 515 -13.74 16.79 -8.82
C GLY A 515 -13.71 17.35 -10.24
N ASP A 516 -12.99 16.66 -11.13
CA ASP A 516 -12.83 17.04 -12.53
C ASP A 516 -14.16 16.98 -13.31
N ASN A 517 -14.45 18.02 -14.12
CA ASN A 517 -15.74 18.23 -14.81
C ASN A 517 -16.91 18.71 -13.95
N ALA A 518 -16.65 19.59 -12.98
CA ALA A 518 -17.72 20.22 -12.21
C ALA A 518 -18.69 21.14 -13.03
N TYR A 519 -18.48 21.34 -14.34
CA TYR A 519 -19.32 22.17 -15.25
C TYR A 519 -20.82 21.82 -15.26
N MET A 520 -21.18 20.57 -14.94
CA MET A 520 -22.58 20.13 -14.74
C MET A 520 -22.97 19.96 -13.27
N GLY A 521 -21.99 20.07 -12.38
CA GLY A 521 -22.11 20.01 -10.93
C GLY A 521 -22.80 21.26 -10.36
N GLY A 522 -23.50 21.08 -9.25
CA GLY A 522 -24.22 22.13 -8.55
C GLY A 522 -25.38 21.58 -7.74
N VAL A 523 -26.04 22.46 -6.99
CA VAL A 523 -27.02 22.07 -5.99
C VAL A 523 -28.41 22.60 -6.33
N VAL A 524 -29.42 21.75 -6.21
CA VAL A 524 -30.83 22.13 -6.23
C VAL A 524 -31.42 21.87 -4.85
N VAL A 525 -31.84 22.91 -4.15
CA VAL A 525 -32.57 22.73 -2.89
C VAL A 525 -34.07 22.66 -3.17
N GLU A 526 -34.75 21.66 -2.61
CA GLU A 526 -36.20 21.56 -2.75
C GLU A 526 -36.91 22.82 -2.20
N LYS A 527 -37.91 23.33 -2.95
CA LYS A 527 -38.55 24.63 -2.70
C LYS A 527 -39.11 24.79 -1.28
N LYS A 528 -39.58 23.69 -0.67
CA LYS A 528 -40.17 23.66 0.68
C LYS A 528 -39.14 23.71 1.80
N SER A 529 -37.84 23.67 1.49
CA SER A 529 -36.78 23.79 2.52
C SER A 529 -36.95 25.08 3.32
N ARG A 530 -36.90 24.93 4.65
CA ARG A 530 -36.97 26.04 5.61
C ARG A 530 -35.59 26.63 5.93
N TYR A 531 -34.51 25.88 5.66
CA TYR A 531 -33.16 26.19 6.15
C TYR A 531 -32.19 26.59 5.04
N PHE A 532 -32.40 26.09 3.82
CA PHE A 532 -31.50 26.33 2.69
C PHE A 532 -32.26 26.76 1.43
N LYS A 533 -31.52 27.29 0.46
CA LYS A 533 -32.01 27.55 -0.89
C LYS A 533 -30.86 27.41 -1.88
N SER A 534 -31.20 27.19 -3.14
CA SER A 534 -30.27 27.35 -4.25
C SER A 534 -30.79 28.35 -5.29
N ASP A 535 -29.89 28.89 -6.09
CA ASP A 535 -30.23 29.76 -7.21
C ASP A 535 -30.17 29.02 -8.56
N LYS A 536 -30.40 29.75 -9.67
CA LYS A 536 -30.36 29.21 -11.03
C LYS A 536 -28.98 28.65 -11.43
N ASN A 537 -27.91 29.16 -10.83
CA ASN A 537 -26.54 28.70 -11.07
C ASN A 537 -26.24 27.42 -10.26
N GLY A 538 -27.14 27.02 -9.35
CA GLY A 538 -26.95 25.87 -8.48
C GLY A 538 -26.06 26.17 -7.27
N TRP A 539 -25.94 27.44 -6.88
CA TRP A 539 -25.19 27.82 -5.69
C TRP A 539 -26.06 27.60 -4.46
N LEU A 540 -25.45 27.14 -3.37
CA LEU A 540 -26.10 26.77 -2.13
C LEU A 540 -25.93 27.86 -1.08
N TYR A 541 -27.05 28.23 -0.46
CA TYR A 541 -27.10 29.23 0.59
C TYR A 541 -27.96 28.74 1.75
N THR A 542 -27.73 29.34 2.91
CA THR A 542 -28.78 29.44 3.94
C THR A 542 -30.03 30.13 3.39
N LYS A 543 -31.20 29.83 3.94
CA LYS A 543 -32.50 30.31 3.42
C LYS A 543 -32.56 31.83 3.30
N ASN A 544 -32.01 32.54 4.28
CA ASN A 544 -31.94 34.00 4.31
C ASN A 544 -30.97 34.58 3.25
N GLY A 545 -30.14 33.76 2.61
CA GLY A 545 -29.15 34.14 1.60
C GLY A 545 -27.87 34.77 2.16
N LYS A 546 -27.70 34.81 3.47
CA LYS A 546 -26.56 35.50 4.11
C LYS A 546 -25.28 34.67 4.12
N ASN A 547 -25.41 33.34 4.20
CA ASN A 547 -24.26 32.44 4.18
C ASN A 547 -24.25 31.68 2.85
N LEU A 548 -23.14 31.77 2.13
CA LEU A 548 -22.84 31.01 0.92
C LEU A 548 -22.04 29.77 1.32
N LEU A 549 -22.57 28.59 0.99
CA LEU A 549 -22.03 27.28 1.37
C LEU A 549 -21.40 26.54 0.19
N TYR A 550 -21.88 26.81 -1.03
CA TYR A 550 -21.28 26.32 -2.27
C TYR A 550 -21.61 27.26 -3.43
N ALA A 551 -20.63 27.59 -4.24
CA ALA A 551 -20.74 28.32 -5.48
C ALA A 551 -19.62 27.84 -6.42
N ALA A 552 -19.96 27.79 -7.69
CA ALA A 552 -18.98 27.53 -8.73
C ALA A 552 -19.23 28.38 -9.98
N SER A 553 -18.16 28.79 -10.64
CA SER A 553 -18.22 29.42 -11.95
C SER A 553 -17.21 28.74 -12.85
N PHE A 554 -17.68 28.25 -13.99
CA PHE A 554 -16.83 27.55 -14.95
C PHE A 554 -16.62 28.30 -16.25
N HIS A 555 -17.34 29.41 -16.43
CA HIS A 555 -17.13 30.36 -17.52
C HIS A 555 -17.29 31.77 -16.96
N GLY A 556 -16.24 32.58 -17.08
CA GLY A 556 -16.23 33.95 -16.56
C GLY A 556 -16.20 34.06 -15.03
N ASN A 557 -16.20 35.30 -14.55
CA ASN A 557 -16.00 35.61 -13.13
C ASN A 557 -17.12 35.07 -12.23
N LEU A 558 -16.75 34.52 -11.08
CA LEU A 558 -17.67 34.16 -10.01
C LEU A 558 -18.08 35.44 -9.26
N VAL A 559 -19.29 35.93 -9.49
CA VAL A 559 -19.81 37.14 -8.81
C VAL A 559 -20.70 36.74 -7.65
N VAL A 560 -20.20 36.90 -6.42
CA VAL A 560 -20.98 36.64 -5.21
C VAL A 560 -22.07 37.73 -5.04
N PRO A 561 -23.36 37.37 -4.87
CA PRO A 561 -24.44 38.34 -4.81
C PRO A 561 -24.35 39.29 -3.61
N GLU A 562 -24.84 40.51 -3.80
CA GLU A 562 -25.05 41.45 -2.71
C GLU A 562 -26.12 40.91 -1.73
N GLY A 563 -25.86 41.02 -0.43
CA GLY A 563 -26.64 40.43 0.65
C GLY A 563 -25.96 39.23 1.32
N VAL A 564 -24.95 38.63 0.69
CA VAL A 564 -24.10 37.60 1.31
C VAL A 564 -23.19 38.26 2.34
N GLU A 565 -23.30 37.81 3.59
CA GLU A 565 -22.53 38.31 4.73
C GLU A 565 -21.40 37.35 5.14
N TYR A 566 -21.48 36.07 4.77
CA TYR A 566 -20.48 35.05 5.08
C TYR A 566 -20.25 34.08 3.91
N VAL A 567 -18.97 33.79 3.65
CA VAL A 567 -18.50 32.79 2.70
C VAL A 567 -17.80 31.68 3.48
N ALA A 568 -18.33 30.46 3.41
CA ALA A 568 -17.86 29.29 4.16
C ALA A 568 -16.58 28.65 3.56
N GLU A 569 -15.96 27.72 4.29
CA GLU A 569 -14.83 26.93 3.79
C GLU A 569 -15.18 26.30 2.44
N GLY A 570 -14.21 26.28 1.51
CA GLY A 570 -14.29 25.69 0.16
C GLY A 570 -15.56 26.00 -0.64
N SER A 571 -16.28 27.05 -0.27
CA SER A 571 -17.57 27.38 -0.87
C SER A 571 -17.40 28.04 -2.23
N LEU A 572 -16.20 28.46 -2.62
CA LEU A 572 -15.95 29.15 -3.87
C LEU A 572 -15.03 28.34 -4.77
N ASN A 573 -15.61 27.75 -5.81
CA ASN A 573 -14.92 26.86 -6.73
C ASN A 573 -14.84 27.49 -8.12
N LEU A 574 -13.66 27.43 -8.72
CA LEU A 574 -13.39 27.92 -10.07
C LEU A 574 -12.92 26.76 -10.95
N ASP A 575 -12.98 26.95 -12.27
CA ASP A 575 -12.33 26.04 -13.20
C ASP A 575 -10.81 26.20 -13.10
N LEU A 576 -10.16 25.27 -12.40
CA LEU A 576 -8.70 25.27 -12.21
C LEU A 576 -7.94 24.73 -13.43
N ASN A 577 -8.62 24.02 -14.35
CA ASN A 577 -8.03 23.44 -15.55
C ASN A 577 -7.97 24.47 -16.71
N GLY A 578 -8.59 25.64 -16.53
CA GLY A 578 -8.40 26.81 -17.38
C GLY A 578 -9.14 26.77 -18.71
N GLU A 579 -10.01 25.80 -18.93
CA GLU A 579 -10.83 25.70 -20.15
C GLU A 579 -11.79 26.90 -20.27
N GLY A 580 -12.25 27.45 -19.14
CA GLY A 580 -13.12 28.62 -19.05
C GLY A 580 -12.43 30.00 -19.10
N GLY A 581 -11.11 30.07 -19.31
CA GLY A 581 -10.32 31.31 -19.34
C GLY A 581 -10.02 31.92 -17.95
N PRO A 582 -9.37 33.09 -17.85
CA PRO A 582 -9.01 33.70 -16.57
C PRO A 582 -10.25 34.11 -15.78
N GLN A 583 -10.40 33.56 -14.58
CA GLN A 583 -11.53 33.81 -13.69
C GLN A 583 -11.09 34.57 -12.45
N LYS A 584 -11.95 35.50 -12.01
CA LYS A 584 -11.84 36.19 -10.72
C LYS A 584 -13.07 35.91 -9.87
N ILE A 585 -12.87 35.92 -8.57
CA ILE A 585 -13.96 35.95 -7.59
C ILE A 585 -14.27 37.41 -7.28
N ILE A 586 -15.52 37.83 -7.40
CA ILE A 586 -15.95 39.19 -7.07
C ILE A 586 -16.84 39.12 -5.82
N LEU A 587 -16.34 39.68 -4.72
CA LEU A 587 -16.97 39.65 -3.39
C LEU A 587 -17.75 40.95 -3.12
N PRO A 588 -18.95 40.87 -2.51
CA PRO A 588 -19.89 41.99 -2.37
C PRO A 588 -19.47 42.97 -1.26
N LYS A 589 -20.18 44.10 -1.18
CA LYS A 589 -19.96 45.10 -0.11
C LYS A 589 -20.47 44.63 1.25
N SER A 590 -21.49 43.77 1.24
CA SER A 590 -22.14 43.17 2.41
C SER A 590 -21.32 42.10 3.12
N LEU A 591 -20.19 41.65 2.55
CA LEU A 591 -19.38 40.60 3.15
C LEU A 591 -18.82 41.05 4.52
N LYS A 592 -19.14 40.29 5.56
CA LYS A 592 -18.69 40.55 6.94
C LYS A 592 -17.68 39.53 7.43
N LYS A 593 -17.84 38.26 7.05
CA LYS A 593 -16.97 37.14 7.44
C LYS A 593 -16.49 36.37 6.22
N TYR A 594 -15.25 35.92 6.26
CA TYR A 594 -14.63 35.16 5.17
C TYR A 594 -13.82 34.01 5.78
N ASN A 595 -14.20 32.76 5.45
CA ASN A 595 -13.38 31.62 5.84
C ASN A 595 -12.06 31.66 5.07
N GLN A 596 -10.95 31.50 5.77
CA GLN A 596 -9.60 31.57 5.19
C GLN A 596 -9.32 30.50 4.13
N ARG A 597 -10.10 29.42 4.08
CA ARG A 597 -10.05 28.34 3.08
C ARG A 597 -11.24 28.36 2.13
N ALA A 598 -11.94 29.49 1.99
CA ALA A 598 -13.10 29.63 1.13
C ALA A 598 -12.81 29.38 -0.37
N ALA A 599 -11.61 29.72 -0.82
CA ALA A 599 -11.11 29.52 -2.18
C ALA A 599 -9.61 29.22 -2.14
N THR A 600 -9.08 28.58 -3.19
CA THR A 600 -7.66 28.28 -3.34
C THR A 600 -7.17 28.73 -4.71
N ASN A 601 -5.92 29.22 -4.79
CA ASN A 601 -5.23 29.58 -6.04
C ASN A 601 -6.04 30.47 -7.00
N CYS A 602 -6.55 31.60 -6.51
CA CYS A 602 -7.38 32.49 -7.33
C CYS A 602 -7.09 33.98 -7.14
N THR A 603 -7.62 34.77 -8.07
CA THR A 603 -7.73 36.23 -7.92
C THR A 603 -9.09 36.59 -7.34
N ALA A 604 -9.14 37.36 -6.26
CA ALA A 604 -10.37 37.88 -5.69
C ALA A 604 -10.42 39.42 -5.71
N VAL A 605 -11.59 39.98 -5.95
CA VAL A 605 -11.87 41.41 -5.95
C VAL A 605 -12.86 41.71 -4.84
N PHE A 606 -12.43 42.41 -3.80
CA PHE A 606 -13.30 42.82 -2.70
C PHE A 606 -13.90 44.20 -2.98
N LYS A 607 -15.24 44.31 -2.93
CA LYS A 607 -15.93 45.59 -3.15
C LYS A 607 -16.14 46.42 -1.88
N GLY A 608 -16.00 45.81 -0.70
CA GLY A 608 -16.37 46.38 0.60
C GLY A 608 -15.23 46.62 1.59
N ASN A 609 -15.60 46.77 2.86
CA ASN A 609 -14.65 46.78 3.98
C ASN A 609 -14.02 45.38 4.15
N PRO A 610 -12.80 45.29 4.72
CA PRO A 610 -12.19 43.99 4.97
C PRO A 610 -13.05 43.14 5.90
N PRO A 611 -13.32 41.86 5.56
CA PRO A 611 -14.11 40.98 6.39
C PRO A 611 -13.32 40.50 7.61
N GLN A 612 -14.03 40.03 8.63
CA GLN A 612 -13.43 39.22 9.68
C GLN A 612 -13.02 37.85 9.11
N LEU A 613 -11.77 37.47 9.33
CA LEU A 613 -11.28 36.13 8.96
C LEU A 613 -11.70 35.10 10.01
N VAL A 614 -12.17 33.95 9.52
CA VAL A 614 -12.57 32.80 10.35
C VAL A 614 -11.97 31.50 9.79
N GLY A 615 -12.04 30.42 10.56
CA GLY A 615 -11.49 29.13 10.17
C GLY A 615 -9.96 29.07 10.27
N VAL A 616 -9.40 27.91 9.92
CA VAL A 616 -7.95 27.65 9.95
C VAL A 616 -7.29 28.34 8.76
N LYS A 617 -6.08 28.89 8.96
CA LYS A 617 -5.29 29.43 7.84
C LYS A 617 -5.11 28.35 6.76
N GLY A 618 -5.26 28.73 5.49
CA GLY A 618 -4.93 27.85 4.36
C GLY A 618 -3.46 27.40 4.40
N ALA A 619 -3.17 26.22 3.85
CA ALA A 619 -1.80 25.70 3.75
C ALA A 619 -0.86 26.71 3.03
N ALA A 620 0.43 26.67 3.36
CA ALA A 620 1.45 27.64 2.91
C ALA A 620 1.77 27.61 1.40
N HIS A 621 1.00 26.89 0.59
CA HIS A 621 1.23 26.70 -0.85
C HIS A 621 0.13 27.32 -1.73
N PHE A 622 -0.84 28.04 -1.14
CA PHE A 622 -1.86 28.75 -1.92
C PHE A 622 -1.41 30.17 -2.25
N THR A 623 -1.37 30.52 -3.53
CA THR A 623 -1.07 31.89 -3.97
C THR A 623 -2.36 32.62 -4.32
N MET A 624 -2.67 33.68 -3.57
CA MET A 624 -3.89 34.47 -3.76
C MET A 624 -3.55 35.90 -4.13
N THR A 625 -4.29 36.48 -5.08
CA THR A 625 -4.20 37.92 -5.41
C THR A 625 -5.50 38.63 -5.09
N PHE A 626 -5.45 39.63 -4.20
CA PHE A 626 -6.61 40.41 -3.80
C PHE A 626 -6.55 41.82 -4.36
N TYR A 627 -7.58 42.21 -5.09
CA TYR A 627 -7.84 43.59 -5.48
C TYR A 627 -8.84 44.20 -4.50
N VAL A 628 -8.47 45.31 -3.88
CA VAL A 628 -9.26 45.95 -2.81
C VAL A 628 -9.47 47.45 -3.10
N PRO A 629 -10.48 48.10 -2.51
CA PRO A 629 -10.72 49.52 -2.76
C PRO A 629 -9.51 50.37 -2.35
N LYS A 630 -9.13 51.34 -3.18
CA LYS A 630 -7.93 52.19 -2.99
C LYS A 630 -7.83 52.82 -1.59
N ASN A 631 -8.94 53.35 -1.09
CA ASN A 631 -9.01 53.96 0.24
C ASN A 631 -9.03 52.94 1.41
N LYS A 632 -8.93 51.63 1.13
CA LYS A 632 -8.97 50.54 2.13
C LYS A 632 -7.72 49.66 2.10
N LEU A 633 -6.74 49.90 1.22
CA LEU A 633 -5.54 49.05 1.09
C LEU A 633 -4.85 48.76 2.43
N LYS A 634 -4.60 49.81 3.23
CA LYS A 634 -3.96 49.69 4.55
C LYS A 634 -4.76 48.79 5.50
N SER A 635 -6.08 48.91 5.50
CA SER A 635 -6.95 48.09 6.37
C SER A 635 -6.96 46.62 5.97
N TYR A 636 -6.94 46.31 4.67
CA TYR A 636 -6.83 44.92 4.19
C TYR A 636 -5.47 44.31 4.50
N LYS A 637 -4.38 45.04 4.29
CA LYS A 637 -3.03 44.58 4.66
C LYS A 637 -2.92 44.21 6.14
N ASN A 638 -3.57 44.98 7.02
CA ASN A 638 -3.60 44.67 8.45
C ASN A 638 -4.41 43.40 8.76
N VAL A 639 -5.61 43.23 8.16
CA VAL A 639 -6.47 42.06 8.41
C VAL A 639 -5.82 40.77 7.89
N PHE A 640 -5.17 40.81 6.74
CA PHE A 640 -4.52 39.67 6.10
C PHE A 640 -3.01 39.56 6.40
N GLN A 641 -2.50 40.29 7.39
CA GLN A 641 -1.06 40.34 7.70
C GLN A 641 -0.42 38.97 7.96
N LEU A 642 -1.20 38.02 8.49
CA LEU A 642 -0.74 36.65 8.78
C LEU A 642 -0.53 35.80 7.51
N TRP A 643 -1.04 36.25 6.36
CA TRP A 643 -0.89 35.54 5.08
C TRP A 643 0.46 35.83 4.42
N LYS A 644 1.21 36.86 4.84
CA LYS A 644 2.59 37.15 4.37
C LYS A 644 2.76 36.95 2.84
N SER A 645 3.64 36.05 2.43
CA SER A 645 3.97 35.70 1.04
C SER A 645 2.84 34.99 0.29
N ASP A 646 1.88 34.41 1.01
CA ASP A 646 0.79 33.59 0.47
C ASP A 646 -0.29 34.48 -0.19
N CYS A 647 -0.26 35.80 0.06
CA CYS A 647 -1.25 36.76 -0.44
C CYS A 647 -0.63 38.04 -0.98
N LYS A 648 -0.95 38.37 -2.24
CA LYS A 648 -0.64 39.67 -2.86
C LYS A 648 -1.87 40.58 -2.80
N ILE A 649 -1.81 41.67 -2.03
CA ILE A 649 -2.91 42.64 -1.90
C ILE A 649 -2.59 43.91 -2.69
N LEU A 650 -3.43 44.22 -3.66
CA LEU A 650 -3.29 45.29 -4.65
C LEU A 650 -4.51 46.22 -4.62
N GLU A 651 -4.30 47.45 -5.06
CA GLU A 651 -5.41 48.38 -5.29
C GLU A 651 -6.17 47.93 -6.55
N ALA A 652 -7.51 47.90 -6.47
CA ALA A 652 -8.36 47.82 -7.65
C ALA A 652 -8.25 49.14 -8.43
N GLU A 653 -8.16 49.05 -9.75
CA GLU A 653 -8.24 50.20 -10.66
C GLU A 653 -9.58 50.95 -10.56
#